data_AF-A0AAU9P059-F1
#
_entry.id   AF-A0AAU9P059-F1
#
_cell.length_a   1.000
_cell.length_b   1.000
_cell.length_c   1.000
_cell.angle_alpha   90.00
_cell.angle_beta   90.00
_cell.angle_gamma   90.00
#
_symmetry.space_group_name_H-M   'P 1'
#
loop_
_entity.id
_entity.type
_entity.pdbx_description
1 polymer ?
#
loop_
_entity_poly.entity_id
_entity_poly.type
_entity_poly.pdbx_seq_one_letter_code
_entity_poly.pdbx_strand_id
1 'polypeptide(L)'
;MAVVKGLYGSIDEFLKHCSQSGDSAYSAFRSLLERLEDPKTRNEARIFFAHLKKKLESDGASDQCLDTYHFQIQDVYLGQNEGYQKRNKLTMMVIPSIFMPEDWSFTFYEGLNRYPDTIFKDKIVAELGCGNGWISIAIAERWLPSKVYGLDINPRAVKISWINLYLNAFDENGEPIYDHEKKTLLDRVEFYESDLLSYCRDNHIELERIVGCIPQILNPNPDAMSKLITENASEEFLYSLSNYCALQGFVEDQFGLGLIARAVEEGIEVMKPMGIMIFNIGGRPGQAVCKRLFQRRGLIVAQLWQTKILQASDTDISALVEIEKNNPHRFEFFMGLVGDQPICARTAWAFGKAGGRISHALSVYSCQLRQPNQVKKIFEFLKNGFQDISNSLDLSFEDDSVADEKIPFLAYLASVLKDDSHFPYEPPSGSKRFRNLIAGFMKTYHHVPITADNVVVFPSRATAIENALQLFTPRLAIVDDHLSRHLPRQWLTSLQMEHNENDNSSASAITVIEAPRQSDLMIELIKKLRPQVVVTGMADFEAVTSSAFEHILMTTMEIGARLFIDISDQFELSSLPSSNGVLKYLARTPLPSHAAIICGLLKNQVYKDLEVAFVISEEPTICKALSKSVELLQGNTALISQYYYGCLFNELLSFQLPDRHPPAERESNDAESSEMIGFSTSAISVLTNSEFSITDTEKSPLIHMDVDQIFLPTPTPVKSAIFESFARQNVTESECDTTPSLKNFIKTTYGFSTNHNSEFIYADCPQAIFTKLVLTCIQENATLCLPTGSNGNYISVAKFLNAKIMPVVTKLENHFKMTQDLLSGVLENVSKPWVYIAGPTVNPTGLIYSNDEIGNLLTVCAKYGARVIIDTSFSGVEFEQNYGLKEWDLDGSLVKLISGKPSFNVCLLGGLFFKMVSGGITFGFLVVDRRFWGDGIYKFSGLSKPHSTVRYTAKKLLDLREQKAGDLLDATQGQWKLLSGRFKQLKETLEGCGWEVVEACGGVSIVAKPSAYIGKKLELNQHNSSCSWKAVLNDSNIREAMVRATGLCINGPSWTGIPGYFRFTLALQDSDFTRALECINKFNELVNF
;
A
#
# COMPACT_ATOMS: atom_id res chain seq x y z
N MET A 1 -66.21 21.47 -29.31
CA MET A 1 -65.24 22.58 -29.19
C MET A 1 -65.42 23.23 -27.82
N ALA A 2 -64.61 22.82 -26.84
CA ALA A 2 -64.49 23.55 -25.58
C ALA A 2 -63.15 24.28 -25.62
N VAL A 3 -63.20 25.61 -25.55
CA VAL A 3 -62.05 26.51 -25.56
C VAL A 3 -61.25 26.28 -24.29
N VAL A 4 -60.04 25.75 -24.41
CA VAL A 4 -59.06 25.75 -23.32
C VAL A 4 -58.48 27.16 -23.27
N LYS A 5 -58.96 27.99 -22.34
CA LYS A 5 -58.40 29.34 -22.13
C LYS A 5 -56.93 29.22 -21.70
N GLY A 6 -56.05 29.98 -22.36
CA GLY A 6 -54.78 30.40 -21.73
C GLY A 6 -53.58 30.65 -22.64
N LEU A 7 -53.40 29.94 -23.76
CA LEU A 7 -52.17 30.09 -24.58
C LEU A 7 -52.37 29.93 -26.10
N TYR A 8 -53.25 29.03 -26.54
CA TYR A 8 -53.62 28.82 -27.95
C TYR A 8 -55.14 28.69 -28.06
N GLY A 9 -55.78 29.28 -29.06
CA GLY A 9 -57.24 29.34 -29.23
C GLY A 9 -57.88 28.05 -29.74
N SER A 10 -57.10 27.14 -30.33
CA SER A 10 -57.51 25.79 -30.77
C SER A 10 -56.32 24.83 -30.86
N ILE A 11 -56.58 23.51 -30.97
CA ILE A 11 -55.54 22.50 -31.24
C ILE A 11 -54.87 22.74 -32.60
N ASP A 12 -55.61 23.21 -33.60
CA ASP A 12 -55.07 23.52 -34.92
C ASP A 12 -54.09 24.70 -34.88
N GLU A 13 -54.34 25.70 -34.01
CA GLU A 13 -53.41 26.82 -33.79
C GLU A 13 -52.13 26.37 -33.10
N PHE A 14 -52.24 25.45 -32.14
CA PHE A 14 -51.09 24.81 -31.49
C PHE A 14 -50.25 24.02 -32.50
N LEU A 15 -50.87 23.14 -33.29
CA LEU A 15 -50.18 22.34 -34.31
C LEU A 15 -49.50 23.22 -35.38
N LYS A 16 -50.14 24.32 -35.79
CA LYS A 16 -49.58 25.30 -36.72
C LYS A 16 -48.37 26.04 -36.14
N HIS A 17 -48.32 26.24 -34.82
CA HIS A 17 -47.16 26.80 -34.16
C HIS A 17 -46.02 25.78 -34.08
N CYS A 18 -46.33 24.52 -33.74
CA CYS A 18 -45.35 23.44 -33.69
C CYS A 18 -44.70 23.17 -35.06
N SER A 19 -45.43 23.26 -36.17
CA SER A 19 -44.88 23.00 -37.51
C SER A 19 -43.89 24.06 -38.03
N GLN A 20 -43.63 25.13 -37.28
CA GLN A 20 -42.70 26.19 -37.71
C GLN A 20 -41.23 25.78 -37.54
N SER A 21 -40.92 25.12 -36.43
CA SER A 21 -39.59 24.58 -36.09
C SER A 21 -39.71 23.72 -34.83
N GLY A 22 -38.74 22.83 -34.57
CA GLY A 22 -38.74 22.06 -33.32
C GLY A 22 -38.47 22.93 -32.08
N ASP A 23 -37.80 24.07 -32.20
CA ASP A 23 -37.71 25.09 -31.13
C ASP A 23 -39.07 25.71 -30.80
N SER A 24 -39.89 26.02 -31.82
CA SER A 24 -41.26 26.50 -31.62
C SER A 24 -42.13 25.43 -30.96
N ALA A 25 -42.02 24.17 -31.40
CA ALA A 25 -42.72 23.05 -30.78
C ALA A 25 -42.31 22.86 -29.31
N TYR A 26 -41.00 22.87 -29.01
CA TYR A 26 -40.48 22.74 -27.66
C TYR A 26 -40.92 23.90 -26.76
N SER A 27 -40.88 25.15 -27.24
CA SER A 27 -41.37 26.31 -26.49
C SER A 27 -42.85 26.18 -26.15
N ALA A 28 -43.68 25.69 -27.08
CA ALA A 28 -45.08 25.41 -26.82
C ALA A 28 -45.28 24.33 -25.75
N PHE A 29 -44.49 23.26 -25.78
CA PHE A 29 -44.53 22.21 -24.74
C PHE A 29 -44.05 22.70 -23.38
N ARG A 30 -43.04 23.57 -23.33
CA ARG A 30 -42.59 24.21 -22.09
C ARG A 30 -43.70 25.01 -21.42
N SER A 31 -44.45 25.81 -22.17
CA SER A 31 -45.60 26.55 -21.63
C SER A 31 -46.73 25.63 -21.17
N LEU A 32 -46.93 24.48 -21.83
CA LEU A 32 -47.89 23.47 -21.37
C LEU A 32 -47.41 22.75 -20.10
N LEU A 33 -46.11 22.51 -19.96
CA LEU A 33 -45.53 21.93 -18.75
C LEU A 33 -45.72 22.85 -17.55
N GLU A 34 -45.49 24.17 -17.68
CA GLU A 34 -45.75 25.13 -16.60
C GLU A 34 -47.22 25.05 -16.10
N ARG A 35 -48.16 24.83 -17.02
CA ARG A 35 -49.57 24.64 -16.69
C ARG A 35 -49.86 23.28 -16.05
N LEU A 36 -49.12 22.22 -16.42
CA LEU A 36 -49.19 20.92 -15.76
C LEU A 36 -48.60 20.98 -14.34
N GLU A 37 -47.55 21.77 -14.13
CA GLU A 37 -46.93 21.96 -12.82
C GLU A 37 -47.87 22.70 -11.86
N ASP A 38 -48.56 23.77 -12.30
CA ASP A 38 -49.55 24.49 -11.48
C ASP A 38 -50.82 23.65 -11.22
N PRO A 39 -51.12 23.27 -9.95
CA PRO A 39 -52.31 22.51 -9.60
C PRO A 39 -53.64 23.14 -10.07
N LYS A 40 -53.70 24.46 -10.25
CA LYS A 40 -54.92 25.17 -10.70
C LYS A 40 -55.22 24.96 -12.17
N THR A 41 -54.18 24.76 -13.00
CA THR A 41 -54.31 24.64 -14.46
C THR A 41 -54.01 23.24 -14.98
N ARG A 42 -53.51 22.35 -14.12
CA ARG A 42 -53.08 20.99 -14.44
C ARG A 42 -54.14 20.15 -15.14
N ASN A 43 -55.36 20.16 -14.61
CA ASN A 43 -56.47 19.36 -15.15
C ASN A 43 -56.77 19.79 -16.60
N GLU A 44 -56.94 21.09 -16.85
CA GLU A 44 -57.18 21.62 -18.19
C GLU A 44 -56.05 21.29 -19.17
N ALA A 45 -54.79 21.40 -18.73
CA ALA A 45 -53.62 21.07 -19.56
C ALA A 45 -53.55 19.56 -19.88
N ARG A 46 -53.92 18.69 -18.94
CA ARG A 46 -53.97 17.24 -19.17
C ARG A 46 -55.08 16.83 -20.14
N ILE A 47 -56.26 17.45 -20.04
CA ILE A 47 -57.37 17.27 -20.98
C ILE A 47 -56.95 17.75 -22.38
N PHE A 48 -56.22 18.86 -22.48
CA PHE A 48 -55.68 19.34 -23.74
C PHE A 48 -54.78 18.30 -24.43
N PHE A 49 -53.85 17.67 -23.71
CA PHE A 49 -53.02 16.58 -24.25
C PHE A 49 -53.84 15.36 -24.70
N ALA A 50 -54.92 15.01 -23.99
CA ALA A 50 -55.81 13.91 -24.38
C ALA A 50 -56.51 14.22 -25.73
N HIS A 51 -56.99 15.45 -25.90
CA HIS A 51 -57.58 15.88 -27.17
C HIS A 51 -56.56 15.99 -28.30
N LEU A 52 -55.34 16.45 -28.00
CA LEU A 52 -54.23 16.51 -28.96
C LEU A 52 -53.92 15.12 -29.51
N LYS A 53 -53.78 14.11 -28.63
CA LYS A 53 -53.55 12.72 -29.04
C LYS A 53 -54.68 12.18 -29.92
N LYS A 54 -55.94 12.35 -29.51
CA LYS A 54 -57.11 11.91 -30.29
C LYS A 54 -57.17 12.57 -31.67
N LYS A 55 -56.79 13.84 -31.79
CA LYS A 55 -56.73 14.57 -33.06
C LYS A 55 -55.65 14.01 -33.99
N LEU A 56 -54.47 13.74 -33.46
CA LEU A 56 -53.36 13.14 -34.23
C LEU A 56 -53.71 11.72 -34.73
N GLU A 57 -54.38 10.92 -33.90
CA GLU A 57 -54.88 9.59 -34.27
C GLU A 57 -55.99 9.66 -35.35
N SER A 58 -56.93 10.60 -35.22
CA SER A 58 -58.03 10.75 -36.19
C SER A 58 -57.58 11.24 -37.56
N ASP A 59 -56.51 12.03 -37.61
CA ASP A 59 -55.97 12.59 -38.85
C ASP A 59 -55.04 11.61 -39.60
N GLY A 60 -54.80 10.41 -39.04
CA GLY A 60 -53.91 9.41 -39.65
C GLY A 60 -52.45 9.85 -39.75
N ALA A 61 -52.06 10.86 -38.97
CA ALA A 61 -50.77 11.54 -39.08
C ALA A 61 -49.68 10.98 -38.14
N SER A 62 -49.90 9.85 -37.45
CA SER A 62 -48.98 9.34 -36.42
C SER A 62 -47.56 9.10 -36.94
N ASP A 63 -47.43 8.69 -38.19
CA ASP A 63 -46.15 8.26 -38.79
C ASP A 63 -45.39 9.43 -39.45
N GLN A 64 -46.04 10.57 -39.70
CA GLN A 64 -45.44 11.79 -40.26
C GLN A 64 -45.37 12.94 -39.24
N CYS A 65 -45.81 12.69 -38.01
CA CYS A 65 -45.96 13.72 -36.96
C CYS A 65 -44.61 14.34 -36.56
N LEU A 66 -43.56 13.52 -36.50
CA LEU A 66 -42.22 13.94 -36.14
C LEU A 66 -41.62 14.88 -37.21
N ASP A 67 -41.84 14.58 -38.49
CA ASP A 67 -41.37 15.41 -39.61
C ASP A 67 -42.20 16.69 -39.81
N THR A 68 -43.51 16.63 -39.49
CA THR A 68 -44.45 17.73 -39.78
C THR A 68 -44.61 18.71 -38.62
N TYR A 69 -44.61 18.20 -37.39
CA TYR A 69 -44.89 18.98 -36.19
C TYR A 69 -43.74 18.96 -35.19
N HIS A 70 -42.63 18.27 -35.48
CA HIS A 70 -41.45 18.18 -34.62
C HIS A 70 -41.73 17.55 -33.24
N PHE A 71 -42.72 16.65 -33.16
CA PHE A 71 -42.94 15.77 -32.01
C PHE A 71 -43.80 14.55 -32.41
N GLN A 72 -43.78 13.53 -31.56
CA GLN A 72 -44.66 12.36 -31.69
C GLN A 72 -45.17 11.94 -30.32
N ILE A 73 -46.44 11.55 -30.25
CA ILE A 73 -47.04 10.90 -29.08
C ILE A 73 -47.33 9.45 -29.46
N GLN A 74 -46.75 8.51 -28.73
CA GLN A 74 -46.88 7.08 -28.98
C GLN A 74 -47.11 6.30 -27.68
N ASP A 75 -47.67 5.10 -27.80
CA ASP A 75 -47.85 4.20 -26.67
C ASP A 75 -46.72 3.16 -26.63
N VAL A 76 -46.08 3.01 -25.46
CA VAL A 76 -45.09 1.97 -25.16
C VAL A 76 -45.77 0.86 -24.37
N TYR A 77 -45.71 -0.38 -24.86
CA TYR A 77 -46.34 -1.53 -24.22
C TYR A 77 -45.38 -2.26 -23.27
N LEU A 78 -45.82 -2.53 -22.05
CA LEU A 78 -44.96 -3.05 -20.97
C LEU A 78 -44.97 -4.59 -20.83
N GLY A 79 -45.84 -5.30 -21.54
CA GLY A 79 -45.89 -6.78 -21.59
C GLY A 79 -47.24 -7.37 -22.01
N GLN A 80 -47.27 -8.69 -22.24
CA GLN A 80 -48.48 -9.48 -22.54
C GLN A 80 -48.96 -10.21 -21.27
N ASN A 81 -49.58 -9.50 -20.32
CA ASN A 81 -50.21 -10.15 -19.17
C ASN A 81 -51.74 -10.16 -19.33
N GLU A 82 -52.33 -11.35 -19.38
CA GLU A 82 -53.79 -11.59 -19.36
C GLU A 82 -54.42 -11.53 -17.94
N GLY A 83 -53.68 -10.99 -16.95
CA GLY A 83 -54.11 -10.89 -15.56
C GLY A 83 -54.62 -9.50 -15.17
N TYR A 84 -55.74 -9.45 -14.44
CA TYR A 84 -56.40 -8.23 -13.95
C TYR A 84 -55.48 -7.32 -13.10
N GLN A 85 -55.58 -6.00 -13.34
CA GLN A 85 -55.13 -4.85 -12.53
C GLN A 85 -53.72 -4.21 -12.73
N LYS A 86 -52.92 -4.53 -13.77
CA LYS A 86 -51.70 -3.74 -14.08
C LYS A 86 -51.85 -2.94 -15.39
N ARG A 87 -51.32 -1.71 -15.42
CA ARG A 87 -51.33 -0.85 -16.61
C ARG A 87 -50.42 -1.45 -17.69
N ASN A 88 -50.99 -1.76 -18.85
CA ASN A 88 -50.27 -2.45 -19.93
C ASN A 88 -49.56 -1.52 -20.91
N LYS A 89 -49.78 -0.20 -20.83
CA LYS A 89 -49.19 0.80 -21.73
C LYS A 89 -48.87 2.13 -21.04
N LEU A 90 -47.80 2.78 -21.49
CA LEU A 90 -47.43 4.15 -21.15
C LEU A 90 -47.60 5.05 -22.37
N THR A 91 -48.21 6.22 -22.19
CA THR A 91 -48.29 7.22 -23.26
C THR A 91 -47.09 8.14 -23.15
N MET A 92 -46.26 8.16 -24.20
CA MET A 92 -44.97 8.84 -24.22
C MET A 92 -44.92 9.86 -25.36
N MET A 93 -44.40 11.04 -25.08
CA MET A 93 -44.08 12.07 -26.04
C MET A 93 -42.57 12.11 -26.28
N VAL A 94 -42.18 12.26 -27.55
CA VAL A 94 -40.79 12.41 -28.00
C VAL A 94 -40.69 13.60 -28.95
N ILE A 95 -39.54 14.27 -28.96
CA ILE A 95 -39.17 15.38 -29.86
C ILE A 95 -37.86 15.02 -30.57
N PRO A 96 -37.51 15.66 -31.71
CA PRO A 96 -36.30 15.36 -32.49
C PRO A 96 -34.99 15.34 -31.70
N SER A 97 -34.89 16.14 -30.63
CA SER A 97 -33.67 16.25 -29.81
C SER A 97 -33.52 15.15 -28.73
N ILE A 98 -34.32 14.08 -28.76
CA ILE A 98 -34.29 12.97 -27.78
C ILE A 98 -34.44 11.63 -28.53
N PHE A 99 -33.73 10.60 -28.11
CA PHE A 99 -33.91 9.24 -28.65
C PHE A 99 -35.32 8.69 -28.40
N MET A 100 -35.87 8.05 -29.43
CA MET A 100 -37.09 7.24 -29.28
C MET A 100 -36.77 5.94 -28.56
N PRO A 101 -37.74 5.35 -27.82
CA PRO A 101 -37.62 3.99 -27.31
C PRO A 101 -37.27 3.01 -28.44
N GLU A 102 -36.07 2.45 -28.37
CA GLU A 102 -35.49 1.55 -29.37
C GLU A 102 -34.95 0.27 -28.73
N ASP A 103 -34.39 -0.63 -29.54
CA ASP A 103 -33.91 -1.97 -29.13
C ASP A 103 -33.02 -1.94 -27.88
N TRP A 104 -32.22 -0.87 -27.69
CA TRP A 104 -31.39 -0.68 -26.50
C TRP A 104 -32.22 -0.59 -25.22
N SER A 105 -33.18 0.33 -25.22
CA SER A 105 -34.04 0.58 -24.06
C SER A 105 -35.01 -0.57 -23.79
N PHE A 106 -35.50 -1.25 -24.84
CA PHE A 106 -36.34 -2.44 -24.69
C PHE A 106 -35.57 -3.61 -24.08
N THR A 107 -34.39 -3.91 -24.61
CA THR A 107 -33.49 -4.95 -24.05
C THR A 107 -33.17 -4.66 -22.59
N PHE A 108 -32.96 -3.39 -22.24
CA PHE A 108 -32.69 -3.01 -20.87
C PHE A 108 -33.88 -3.32 -19.95
N TYR A 109 -35.09 -2.89 -20.33
CA TYR A 109 -36.31 -3.19 -19.57
C TYR A 109 -36.61 -4.70 -19.48
N GLU A 110 -36.36 -5.47 -20.53
CA GLU A 110 -36.43 -6.94 -20.49
C GLU A 110 -35.47 -7.54 -19.47
N GLY A 111 -34.26 -6.99 -19.37
CA GLY A 111 -33.28 -7.37 -18.36
C GLY A 111 -33.75 -7.05 -16.95
N LEU A 112 -34.34 -5.86 -16.72
CA LEU A 112 -34.94 -5.50 -15.44
C LEU A 112 -36.07 -6.47 -15.04
N ASN A 113 -36.84 -6.94 -16.03
CA ASN A 113 -37.92 -7.91 -15.81
C ASN A 113 -37.47 -9.32 -15.42
N ARG A 114 -36.16 -9.62 -15.50
CA ARG A 114 -35.61 -10.90 -15.01
C ARG A 114 -35.51 -10.97 -13.49
N TYR A 115 -35.59 -9.85 -12.80
CA TYR A 115 -35.59 -9.82 -11.34
C TYR A 115 -36.95 -10.15 -10.72
N PRO A 116 -36.97 -10.61 -9.45
CA PRO A 116 -38.21 -10.70 -8.68
C PRO A 116 -38.89 -9.34 -8.54
N ASP A 117 -40.23 -9.35 -8.42
CA ASP A 117 -41.06 -8.15 -8.27
C ASP A 117 -40.72 -7.27 -7.03
N THR A 118 -39.86 -7.73 -6.13
CA THR A 118 -39.42 -6.97 -4.94
C THR A 118 -38.16 -6.14 -5.15
N ILE A 119 -37.49 -6.23 -6.31
CA ILE A 119 -36.15 -5.66 -6.52
C ILE A 119 -36.08 -4.14 -6.30
N PHE A 120 -37.09 -3.38 -6.74
CA PHE A 120 -37.17 -1.92 -6.56
C PHE A 120 -38.19 -1.50 -5.49
N LYS A 121 -38.92 -2.43 -4.88
CA LYS A 121 -39.98 -2.11 -3.93
C LYS A 121 -39.42 -1.42 -2.70
N ASP A 122 -40.02 -0.27 -2.35
CA ASP A 122 -39.61 0.56 -1.21
C ASP A 122 -38.13 1.01 -1.28
N LYS A 123 -37.57 1.11 -2.49
CA LYS A 123 -36.19 1.54 -2.73
C LYS A 123 -36.11 2.96 -3.26
N ILE A 124 -34.98 3.61 -2.97
CA ILE A 124 -34.55 4.83 -3.65
C ILE A 124 -33.72 4.43 -4.87
N VAL A 125 -34.16 4.84 -6.05
CA VAL A 125 -33.61 4.44 -7.35
C VAL A 125 -33.14 5.69 -8.10
N ALA A 126 -32.00 5.60 -8.79
CA ALA A 126 -31.64 6.58 -9.83
C ALA A 126 -31.56 5.88 -11.19
N GLU A 127 -32.13 6.51 -12.21
CA GLU A 127 -31.94 6.14 -13.62
C GLU A 127 -30.97 7.13 -14.29
N LEU A 128 -29.90 6.63 -14.86
CA LEU A 128 -28.91 7.39 -15.64
C LEU A 128 -29.26 7.34 -17.13
N GLY A 129 -29.35 8.52 -17.74
CA GLY A 129 -29.73 8.67 -19.15
C GLY A 129 -31.21 8.38 -19.36
N CYS A 130 -32.08 9.02 -18.56
CA CYS A 130 -33.50 8.70 -18.58
C CYS A 130 -34.23 9.10 -19.89
N GLY A 131 -33.63 9.97 -20.72
CA GLY A 131 -34.18 10.34 -22.03
C GLY A 131 -35.57 10.96 -21.91
N ASN A 132 -36.59 10.28 -22.42
CA ASN A 132 -37.99 10.72 -22.30
C ASN A 132 -38.70 10.24 -21.02
N GLY A 133 -37.99 9.54 -20.13
CA GLY A 133 -38.45 9.11 -18.80
C GLY A 133 -39.25 7.82 -18.75
N TRP A 134 -39.40 7.09 -19.87
CA TRP A 134 -40.32 5.94 -19.93
C TRP A 134 -39.93 4.79 -19.01
N ILE A 135 -38.63 4.50 -18.85
CA ILE A 135 -38.13 3.44 -17.95
C ILE A 135 -38.34 3.85 -16.49
N SER A 136 -38.00 5.09 -16.08
CA SER A 136 -38.30 5.61 -14.74
C SER A 136 -39.77 5.44 -14.37
N ILE A 137 -40.68 5.80 -15.29
CA ILE A 137 -42.13 5.67 -15.09
C ILE A 137 -42.54 4.19 -15.03
N ALA A 138 -42.01 3.34 -15.93
CA ALA A 138 -42.27 1.91 -15.92
C ALA A 138 -41.79 1.25 -14.62
N ILE A 139 -40.65 1.69 -14.08
CA ILE A 139 -40.11 1.20 -12.82
C ILE A 139 -41.07 1.53 -11.67
N ALA A 140 -41.54 2.77 -11.63
CA ALA A 140 -42.47 3.24 -10.60
C ALA A 140 -43.81 2.48 -10.64
N GLU A 141 -44.37 2.30 -11.83
CA GLU A 141 -45.65 1.61 -12.04
C GLU A 141 -45.59 0.13 -11.66
N ARG A 142 -44.49 -0.55 -12.00
CA ARG A 142 -44.40 -2.00 -11.84
C ARG A 142 -43.97 -2.43 -10.44
N TRP A 143 -42.97 -1.76 -9.87
CA TRP A 143 -42.26 -2.24 -8.68
C TRP A 143 -42.40 -1.36 -7.44
N LEU A 144 -43.10 -0.22 -7.52
CA LEU A 144 -43.46 0.60 -6.35
C LEU A 144 -42.26 1.05 -5.49
N PRO A 145 -41.23 1.66 -6.08
CA PRO A 145 -40.13 2.25 -5.34
C PRO A 145 -40.62 3.39 -4.44
N SER A 146 -39.87 3.68 -3.37
CA SER A 146 -40.12 4.87 -2.55
C SER A 146 -39.86 6.14 -3.35
N LYS A 147 -38.81 6.16 -4.19
CA LYS A 147 -38.48 7.27 -5.08
C LYS A 147 -37.65 6.80 -6.28
N VAL A 148 -37.86 7.41 -7.44
CA VAL A 148 -37.06 7.27 -8.66
C VAL A 148 -36.59 8.66 -9.09
N TYR A 149 -35.29 8.83 -9.20
CA TYR A 149 -34.63 10.01 -9.75
C TYR A 149 -34.20 9.71 -11.19
N GLY A 150 -34.94 10.23 -12.18
CA GLY A 150 -34.52 10.18 -13.57
C GLY A 150 -33.53 11.30 -13.87
N LEU A 151 -32.32 10.95 -14.28
CA LEU A 151 -31.20 11.86 -14.47
C LEU A 151 -30.81 11.91 -15.96
N ASP A 152 -30.71 13.10 -16.52
CA ASP A 152 -30.24 13.30 -17.90
C ASP A 152 -29.46 14.61 -18.02
N ILE A 153 -28.44 14.63 -18.89
CA ILE A 153 -27.64 15.82 -19.15
C ILE A 153 -28.34 16.77 -20.13
N ASN A 154 -29.28 16.26 -20.94
CA ASN A 154 -30.03 17.06 -21.89
C ASN A 154 -31.23 17.73 -21.19
N PRO A 155 -31.25 19.06 -21.05
CA PRO A 155 -32.32 19.75 -20.33
C PRO A 155 -33.69 19.61 -21.04
N ARG A 156 -33.72 19.45 -22.37
CA ARG A 156 -34.97 19.15 -23.09
C ARG A 156 -35.51 17.78 -22.72
N ALA A 157 -34.63 16.78 -22.55
CA ALA A 157 -34.99 15.43 -22.14
C ALA A 157 -35.68 15.41 -20.76
N VAL A 158 -35.13 16.15 -19.80
CA VAL A 158 -35.71 16.30 -18.45
C VAL A 158 -37.12 16.91 -18.51
N LYS A 159 -37.31 18.00 -19.27
CA LYS A 159 -38.62 18.66 -19.40
C LYS A 159 -39.67 17.77 -20.06
N ILE A 160 -39.28 17.03 -21.10
CA ILE A 160 -40.17 16.09 -21.77
C ILE A 160 -40.51 14.91 -20.85
N SER A 161 -39.56 14.44 -20.04
CA SER A 161 -39.78 13.41 -19.01
C SER A 161 -40.82 13.85 -17.97
N TRP A 162 -40.78 15.11 -17.52
CA TRP A 162 -41.82 15.68 -16.66
C TRP A 162 -43.19 15.69 -17.34
N ILE A 163 -43.30 16.10 -18.61
CA ILE A 163 -44.57 16.03 -19.35
C ILE A 163 -45.08 14.59 -19.39
N ASN A 164 -44.21 13.64 -19.73
CA ASN A 164 -44.56 12.22 -19.80
C ASN A 164 -44.99 11.65 -18.45
N LEU A 165 -44.40 12.11 -17.35
CA LEU A 165 -44.85 11.77 -16.01
C LEU A 165 -46.29 12.22 -15.77
N TYR A 166 -46.62 13.47 -16.11
CA TYR A 166 -47.99 13.98 -15.99
C TYR A 166 -48.99 13.26 -16.90
N LEU A 167 -48.61 12.92 -18.13
CA LEU A 167 -49.45 12.14 -19.05
C LEU A 167 -49.85 10.79 -18.46
N ASN A 168 -48.96 10.20 -17.65
CA ASN A 168 -49.20 8.91 -17.02
C ASN A 168 -49.72 9.00 -15.59
N ALA A 169 -49.47 10.10 -14.85
CA ALA A 169 -49.98 10.28 -13.49
C ALA A 169 -51.48 10.63 -13.43
N PHE A 170 -52.06 11.10 -14.54
CA PHE A 170 -53.47 11.47 -14.65
C PHE A 170 -54.16 10.75 -15.80
N ASP A 171 -55.45 10.47 -15.64
CA ASP A 171 -56.30 9.91 -16.69
C ASP A 171 -56.65 10.95 -17.78
N GLU A 172 -57.43 10.55 -18.79
CA GLU A 172 -57.85 11.44 -19.89
C GLU A 172 -58.77 12.58 -19.44
N ASN A 173 -59.41 12.47 -18.28
CA ASN A 173 -60.28 13.48 -17.69
C ASN A 173 -59.53 14.43 -16.74
N GLY A 174 -58.22 14.21 -16.55
CA GLY A 174 -57.40 15.01 -15.65
C GLY A 174 -57.50 14.61 -14.18
N GLU A 175 -58.04 13.42 -13.87
CA GLU A 175 -58.10 12.87 -12.51
C GLU A 175 -56.82 12.09 -12.18
N PRO A 176 -56.28 12.21 -10.95
CA PRO A 176 -55.06 11.51 -10.57
C PRO A 176 -55.26 10.00 -10.50
N ILE A 177 -54.27 9.26 -11.00
CA ILE A 177 -54.24 7.79 -10.95
C ILE A 177 -53.47 7.39 -9.69
N TYR A 178 -54.13 6.59 -8.85
CA TYR A 178 -53.55 6.09 -7.60
C TYR A 178 -53.19 4.61 -7.73
N ASP A 179 -52.03 4.26 -7.17
CA ASP A 179 -51.68 2.87 -6.89
C ASP A 179 -52.41 2.35 -5.63
N HIS A 180 -52.16 1.09 -5.27
CA HIS A 180 -52.77 0.45 -4.10
C HIS A 180 -52.29 1.00 -2.76
N GLU A 181 -51.20 1.79 -2.73
CA GLU A 181 -50.72 2.52 -1.56
C GLU A 181 -51.31 3.94 -1.50
N LYS A 182 -52.24 4.27 -2.38
CA LYS A 182 -52.84 5.61 -2.55
C LYS A 182 -51.81 6.69 -2.88
N LYS A 183 -50.73 6.32 -3.57
CA LYS A 183 -49.75 7.25 -4.14
C LYS A 183 -49.94 7.35 -5.65
N THR A 184 -49.58 8.49 -6.19
CA THR A 184 -49.53 8.74 -7.63
C THR A 184 -48.10 8.56 -8.14
N LEU A 185 -47.92 8.48 -9.46
CA LEU A 185 -46.57 8.49 -10.05
C LEU A 185 -45.78 9.77 -9.70
N LEU A 186 -46.46 10.90 -9.46
CA LEU A 186 -45.81 12.15 -9.02
C LEU A 186 -45.20 12.03 -7.62
N ASP A 187 -45.75 11.17 -6.76
CA ASP A 187 -45.18 10.93 -5.43
C ASP A 187 -43.90 10.09 -5.53
N ARG A 188 -43.75 9.31 -6.61
CA ARG A 188 -42.68 8.31 -6.78
C ARG A 188 -41.56 8.73 -7.72
N VAL A 189 -41.78 9.60 -8.71
CA VAL A 189 -40.78 9.91 -9.74
C VAL A 189 -40.48 11.40 -9.80
N GLU A 190 -39.21 11.75 -9.94
CA GLU A 190 -38.72 13.11 -10.21
C GLU A 190 -37.65 13.08 -11.30
N PHE A 191 -37.52 14.16 -12.07
CA PHE A 191 -36.51 14.29 -13.12
C PHE A 191 -35.64 15.53 -12.92
N TYR A 192 -34.32 15.37 -13.10
CA TYR A 192 -33.34 16.41 -12.88
C TYR A 192 -32.27 16.44 -13.97
N GLU A 193 -31.81 17.65 -14.30
CA GLU A 193 -30.61 17.83 -15.10
C GLU A 193 -29.40 17.41 -14.27
N SER A 194 -28.61 16.47 -14.81
CA SER A 194 -27.46 15.92 -14.08
C SER A 194 -26.45 15.31 -15.06
N ASP A 195 -25.18 15.64 -14.87
CA ASP A 195 -24.09 14.85 -15.43
C ASP A 195 -23.92 13.59 -14.56
N LEU A 196 -24.39 12.45 -15.06
CA LEU A 196 -24.45 11.18 -14.34
C LEU A 196 -25.09 11.35 -12.94
N LEU A 197 -24.37 11.07 -11.85
CA LEU A 197 -24.89 11.07 -10.48
C LEU A 197 -24.62 12.38 -9.73
N SER A 198 -24.17 13.44 -10.43
CA SER A 198 -23.84 14.74 -9.81
C SER A 198 -24.98 15.29 -8.97
N TYR A 199 -26.23 15.27 -9.47
CA TYR A 199 -27.40 15.71 -8.70
C TYR A 199 -27.55 14.95 -7.37
N CYS A 200 -27.39 13.63 -7.37
CA CYS A 200 -27.49 12.83 -6.15
C CYS A 200 -26.35 13.13 -5.17
N ARG A 201 -25.14 13.38 -5.67
CA ARG A 201 -23.96 13.72 -4.85
C ARG A 201 -24.12 15.09 -4.19
N ASP A 202 -24.49 16.10 -4.97
CA ASP A 202 -24.67 17.48 -4.50
C ASP A 202 -25.79 17.56 -3.45
N ASN A 203 -26.85 16.76 -3.62
CA ASN A 203 -27.98 16.69 -2.70
C ASN A 203 -27.86 15.59 -1.62
N HIS A 204 -26.71 14.91 -1.52
CA HIS A 204 -26.44 13.90 -0.48
C HIS A 204 -27.47 12.77 -0.45
N ILE A 205 -27.94 12.34 -1.62
CA ILE A 205 -28.95 11.28 -1.79
C ILE A 205 -28.26 9.92 -1.79
N GLU A 206 -28.57 9.08 -0.80
CA GLU A 206 -28.11 7.69 -0.77
C GLU A 206 -29.02 6.76 -1.58
N LEU A 207 -28.43 6.05 -2.54
CA LEU A 207 -29.16 5.21 -3.50
C LEU A 207 -29.12 3.73 -3.12
N GLU A 208 -30.24 3.03 -3.26
CA GLU A 208 -30.26 1.56 -3.13
C GLU A 208 -30.19 0.86 -4.49
N ARG A 209 -30.60 1.55 -5.56
CA ARG A 209 -30.56 1.04 -6.93
C ARG A 209 -30.07 2.13 -7.87
N ILE A 210 -29.17 1.76 -8.76
CA ILE A 210 -28.74 2.61 -9.87
C ILE A 210 -28.98 1.81 -11.14
N VAL A 211 -29.75 2.36 -12.07
CA VAL A 211 -30.01 1.74 -13.36
C VAL A 211 -29.49 2.68 -14.44
N GLY A 212 -28.82 2.17 -15.47
CA GLY A 212 -28.27 3.02 -16.51
C GLY A 212 -28.29 2.36 -17.89
N CYS A 213 -28.92 3.03 -18.83
CA CYS A 213 -28.78 2.76 -20.27
C CYS A 213 -28.10 3.97 -20.90
N ILE A 214 -26.80 4.13 -20.61
CA ILE A 214 -26.02 5.30 -21.01
C ILE A 214 -25.16 5.02 -22.27
N PRO A 215 -24.79 6.07 -23.02
CA PRO A 215 -24.11 5.93 -24.31
C PRO A 215 -22.72 5.28 -24.23
N GLN A 216 -22.29 4.67 -25.35
CA GLN A 216 -20.96 4.08 -25.54
C GLN A 216 -20.26 4.64 -26.78
N ILE A 217 -19.37 5.61 -26.59
CA ILE A 217 -18.72 6.36 -27.69
C ILE A 217 -17.23 6.08 -27.73
N LEU A 218 -16.75 5.63 -28.89
CA LEU A 218 -15.38 5.14 -29.11
C LEU A 218 -14.35 6.25 -29.36
N ASN A 219 -14.79 7.43 -29.79
CA ASN A 219 -13.90 8.56 -30.06
C ASN A 219 -14.61 9.88 -29.73
N PRO A 220 -14.69 10.22 -28.44
CA PRO A 220 -15.40 11.42 -28.01
C PRO A 220 -14.74 12.70 -28.55
N ASN A 221 -15.54 13.67 -29.04
CA ASN A 221 -15.03 14.97 -29.48
C ASN A 221 -14.66 15.85 -28.27
N PRO A 222 -13.38 16.17 -28.01
CA PRO A 222 -12.96 16.92 -26.83
C PRO A 222 -13.53 18.34 -26.77
N ASP A 223 -13.84 18.95 -27.92
CA ASP A 223 -14.40 20.31 -27.98
C ASP A 223 -15.87 20.39 -27.51
N ALA A 224 -16.57 19.25 -27.42
CA ALA A 224 -17.99 19.21 -27.06
C ALA A 224 -18.26 19.62 -25.59
N MET A 225 -17.33 19.37 -24.66
CA MET A 225 -17.46 19.77 -23.23
C MET A 225 -17.22 21.27 -23.00
N SER A 226 -16.47 21.94 -23.88
CA SER A 226 -16.06 23.34 -23.68
C SER A 226 -17.20 24.35 -23.89
N LYS A 227 -18.32 23.88 -24.44
CA LYS A 227 -19.52 24.68 -24.70
C LYS A 227 -20.48 24.56 -23.53
N LEU A 228 -20.86 25.69 -22.94
CA LEU A 228 -21.98 25.76 -21.99
C LEU A 228 -23.20 25.06 -22.59
N ILE A 229 -23.61 23.94 -21.97
CA ILE A 229 -24.85 23.24 -22.32
C ILE A 229 -25.98 24.18 -21.90
N THR A 230 -26.73 24.67 -22.89
CA THR A 230 -27.88 25.55 -22.66
C THR A 230 -29.08 25.01 -23.42
N GLU A 231 -30.29 25.22 -22.89
CA GLU A 231 -31.55 24.82 -23.53
C GLU A 231 -31.72 25.35 -24.97
N ASN A 232 -31.00 26.43 -25.31
CA ASN A 232 -31.01 27.12 -26.60
C ASN A 232 -29.99 26.56 -27.61
N ALA A 233 -29.28 25.46 -27.29
CA ALA A 233 -28.39 24.82 -28.24
C ALA A 233 -29.16 24.16 -29.41
N SER A 234 -28.50 23.96 -30.55
CA SER A 234 -29.15 23.38 -31.73
C SER A 234 -29.66 21.96 -31.47
N GLU A 235 -30.73 21.56 -32.18
CA GLU A 235 -31.33 20.23 -32.04
C GLU A 235 -30.32 19.11 -32.31
N GLU A 236 -29.47 19.26 -33.32
CA GLU A 236 -28.37 18.32 -33.61
C GLU A 236 -27.36 18.22 -32.47
N PHE A 237 -27.04 19.34 -31.81
CA PHE A 237 -26.13 19.35 -30.67
C PHE A 237 -26.75 18.67 -29.45
N LEU A 238 -28.02 18.97 -29.14
CA LEU A 238 -28.75 18.36 -28.03
C LEU A 238 -29.02 16.86 -28.27
N TYR A 239 -29.30 16.47 -29.51
CA TYR A 239 -29.37 15.06 -29.90
C TYR A 239 -28.00 14.38 -29.75
N SER A 240 -26.91 15.08 -30.10
CA SER A 240 -25.55 14.58 -29.89
C SER A 240 -25.14 14.49 -28.41
N LEU A 241 -25.84 15.18 -27.48
CA LEU A 241 -25.63 14.97 -26.04
C LEU A 241 -26.03 13.57 -25.59
N SER A 242 -26.96 12.95 -26.31
CA SER A 242 -27.26 11.54 -26.13
C SER A 242 -26.16 10.61 -26.70
N ASN A 243 -25.10 11.19 -27.30
CA ASN A 243 -23.81 10.58 -27.62
C ASN A 243 -22.65 11.33 -26.92
N TYR A 244 -22.91 11.98 -25.79
CA TYR A 244 -21.89 12.72 -25.06
C TYR A 244 -20.92 11.78 -24.35
N CYS A 245 -19.67 11.89 -24.71
CA CYS A 245 -18.57 11.42 -23.90
C CYS A 245 -17.42 12.39 -24.18
N ALA A 246 -16.58 12.63 -23.18
CA ALA A 246 -15.23 13.15 -23.35
C ALA A 246 -14.26 12.02 -22.98
N LEU A 247 -12.98 12.11 -23.37
CA LEU A 247 -11.98 11.22 -22.77
C LEU A 247 -12.01 11.41 -21.25
N GLN A 248 -12.38 10.35 -20.52
CA GLN A 248 -12.47 10.37 -19.07
C GLN A 248 -11.10 10.14 -18.41
N GLY A 249 -10.09 9.78 -19.21
CA GLY A 249 -8.76 9.43 -18.74
C GLY A 249 -8.68 7.97 -18.26
N PHE A 250 -9.64 7.12 -18.63
CA PHE A 250 -9.69 5.71 -18.27
C PHE A 250 -9.15 4.81 -19.38
N VAL A 251 -8.61 3.65 -19.00
CA VAL A 251 -8.23 2.60 -19.96
C VAL A 251 -9.45 2.16 -20.79
N GLU A 252 -10.65 2.26 -20.23
CA GLU A 252 -11.91 1.90 -20.86
C GLU A 252 -12.41 2.91 -21.91
N ASP A 253 -11.83 4.10 -22.00
CA ASP A 253 -12.13 5.08 -23.06
C ASP A 253 -11.84 4.50 -24.45
N GLN A 254 -10.77 3.71 -24.61
CA GLN A 254 -10.40 3.08 -25.88
C GLN A 254 -11.46 2.07 -26.39
N PHE A 255 -12.37 1.63 -25.51
CA PHE A 255 -13.46 0.71 -25.82
C PHE A 255 -14.83 1.38 -25.79
N GLY A 256 -14.87 2.71 -25.60
CA GLY A 256 -16.11 3.48 -25.47
C GLY A 256 -16.90 3.18 -24.20
N LEU A 257 -16.23 2.69 -23.16
CA LEU A 257 -16.81 2.34 -21.86
C LEU A 257 -16.45 3.35 -20.75
N GLY A 258 -15.73 4.42 -21.07
CA GLY A 258 -15.27 5.43 -20.11
C GLY A 258 -16.40 6.09 -19.30
N LEU A 259 -17.51 6.44 -19.95
CA LEU A 259 -18.67 7.03 -19.26
C LEU A 259 -19.28 6.06 -18.24
N ILE A 260 -19.33 4.76 -18.57
CA ILE A 260 -19.81 3.72 -17.65
C ILE A 260 -18.82 3.53 -16.50
N ALA A 261 -17.52 3.52 -16.76
CA ALA A 261 -16.48 3.49 -15.73
C ALA A 261 -16.66 4.62 -14.71
N ARG A 262 -16.86 5.86 -15.19
CA ARG A 262 -17.15 7.01 -14.32
C ARG A 262 -18.46 6.84 -13.55
N ALA A 263 -19.53 6.41 -14.20
CA ALA A 263 -20.83 6.17 -13.56
C ALA A 263 -20.75 5.13 -12.45
N VAL A 264 -19.93 4.08 -12.63
CA VAL A 264 -19.68 3.07 -11.60
C VAL A 264 -18.94 3.68 -10.42
N GLU A 265 -17.87 4.45 -10.65
CA GLU A 265 -17.09 5.09 -9.57
C GLU A 265 -17.93 6.10 -8.77
N GLU A 266 -18.70 6.96 -9.46
CA GLU A 266 -19.68 7.84 -8.80
C GLU A 266 -20.78 7.05 -8.07
N GLY A 267 -21.17 5.91 -8.63
CA GLY A 267 -22.12 4.99 -8.01
C GLY A 267 -21.60 4.42 -6.69
N ILE A 268 -20.33 4.05 -6.61
CA ILE A 268 -19.70 3.54 -5.38
C ILE A 268 -19.80 4.59 -4.25
N GLU A 269 -19.68 5.87 -4.59
CA GLU A 269 -19.79 6.99 -3.65
C GLU A 269 -21.18 7.05 -3.01
N VAL A 270 -22.24 7.13 -3.82
CA VAL A 270 -23.62 7.40 -3.36
C VAL A 270 -24.43 6.17 -2.99
N MET A 271 -24.01 4.97 -3.39
CA MET A 271 -24.79 3.75 -3.20
C MET A 271 -24.72 3.25 -1.75
N LYS A 272 -25.83 2.81 -1.16
CA LYS A 272 -25.81 2.12 0.14
C LYS A 272 -25.04 0.79 0.07
N PRO A 273 -24.48 0.26 1.17
CA PRO A 273 -23.67 -0.96 1.15
C PRO A 273 -24.28 -2.15 0.39
N MET A 274 -25.58 -2.38 0.51
CA MET A 274 -26.31 -3.48 -0.16
C MET A 274 -27.00 -3.04 -1.46
N GLY A 275 -26.55 -1.94 -2.06
CA GLY A 275 -27.11 -1.43 -3.30
C GLY A 275 -26.73 -2.27 -4.52
N ILE A 276 -27.49 -2.10 -5.61
CA ILE A 276 -27.31 -2.83 -6.86
C ILE A 276 -27.24 -1.82 -8.00
N MET A 277 -26.22 -1.94 -8.84
CA MET A 277 -26.13 -1.23 -10.11
C MET A 277 -26.56 -2.15 -11.24
N ILE A 278 -27.37 -1.65 -12.19
CA ILE A 278 -27.80 -2.42 -13.35
C ILE A 278 -27.53 -1.60 -14.60
N PHE A 279 -26.67 -2.11 -15.46
CA PHE A 279 -26.24 -1.40 -16.67
C PHE A 279 -26.53 -2.20 -17.93
N ASN A 280 -26.99 -1.50 -18.96
CA ASN A 280 -27.07 -2.01 -20.31
C ASN A 280 -25.75 -1.74 -21.04
N ILE A 281 -25.11 -2.78 -21.58
CA ILE A 281 -23.79 -2.68 -22.20
C ILE A 281 -23.78 -3.34 -23.57
N GLY A 282 -23.43 -2.56 -24.60
CA GLY A 282 -23.09 -3.07 -25.92
C GLY A 282 -21.84 -3.96 -25.86
N GLY A 283 -21.96 -5.18 -26.35
CA GLY A 283 -20.93 -6.23 -26.30
C GLY A 283 -19.83 -6.12 -27.35
N ARG A 284 -19.70 -4.99 -28.06
CA ARG A 284 -18.66 -4.79 -29.08
C ARG A 284 -17.23 -5.06 -28.54
N PRO A 285 -16.85 -4.59 -27.33
CA PRO A 285 -15.52 -4.90 -26.75
C PRO A 285 -15.33 -6.36 -26.30
N GLY A 286 -16.37 -7.18 -26.40
CA GLY A 286 -16.37 -8.55 -25.92
C GLY A 286 -16.69 -8.69 -24.43
N GLN A 287 -17.25 -9.85 -24.08
CA GLN A 287 -17.81 -10.07 -22.75
C GLN A 287 -16.80 -9.96 -21.61
N ALA A 288 -15.56 -10.40 -21.84
CA ALA A 288 -14.49 -10.33 -20.84
C ALA A 288 -14.15 -8.88 -20.47
N VAL A 289 -14.04 -7.99 -21.47
CA VAL A 289 -13.76 -6.56 -21.25
C VAL A 289 -14.92 -5.89 -20.52
N CYS A 290 -16.16 -6.18 -20.94
CA CYS A 290 -17.37 -5.63 -20.31
C CYS A 290 -17.49 -6.03 -18.83
N LYS A 291 -17.20 -7.29 -18.47
CA LYS A 291 -17.22 -7.74 -17.07
C LYS A 291 -16.06 -7.13 -16.27
N ARG A 292 -14.87 -7.05 -16.88
CA ARG A 292 -13.66 -6.54 -16.22
C ARG A 292 -13.81 -5.08 -15.78
N LEU A 293 -14.53 -4.25 -16.54
CA LEU A 293 -14.90 -2.87 -16.17
C LEU A 293 -15.38 -2.76 -14.71
N PHE A 294 -16.29 -3.65 -14.32
CA PHE A 294 -16.89 -3.66 -12.99
C PHE A 294 -16.04 -4.44 -11.99
N GLN A 295 -15.53 -5.61 -12.39
CA GLN A 295 -14.76 -6.49 -11.49
C GLN A 295 -13.52 -5.78 -10.95
N ARG A 296 -12.79 -5.04 -11.80
CA ARG A 296 -11.60 -4.31 -11.37
C ARG A 296 -11.89 -3.19 -10.36
N ARG A 297 -13.16 -2.75 -10.27
CA ARG A 297 -13.65 -1.75 -9.30
C ARG A 297 -14.24 -2.39 -8.05
N GLY A 298 -14.08 -3.70 -7.87
CA GLY A 298 -14.52 -4.43 -6.68
C GLY A 298 -15.99 -4.85 -6.71
N LEU A 299 -16.60 -4.94 -7.90
CA LEU A 299 -17.98 -5.39 -8.06
C LEU A 299 -18.07 -6.86 -8.51
N ILE A 300 -19.02 -7.60 -7.93
CA ILE A 300 -19.48 -8.90 -8.41
C ILE A 300 -20.48 -8.65 -9.54
N VAL A 301 -20.28 -9.32 -10.68
CA VAL A 301 -21.08 -9.12 -11.89
C VAL A 301 -21.87 -10.37 -12.23
N ALA A 302 -23.19 -10.21 -12.41
CA ALA A 302 -24.07 -11.24 -12.95
C ALA A 302 -24.68 -10.73 -14.28
N GLN A 303 -24.67 -11.58 -15.30
CA GLN A 303 -25.35 -11.27 -16.57
C GLN A 303 -26.82 -11.70 -16.46
N LEU A 304 -27.74 -10.74 -16.47
CA LEU A 304 -29.17 -11.01 -16.31
C LEU A 304 -29.83 -11.40 -17.62
N TRP A 305 -29.45 -10.70 -18.69
CA TRP A 305 -30.04 -10.83 -20.01
C TRP A 305 -29.02 -10.49 -21.09
N GLN A 306 -29.19 -11.07 -22.26
CA GLN A 306 -28.42 -10.74 -23.45
C GLN A 306 -29.25 -11.01 -24.70
N THR A 307 -29.19 -10.09 -25.64
CA THR A 307 -29.74 -10.27 -26.99
C THR A 307 -28.74 -9.80 -28.05
N LYS A 308 -29.08 -9.94 -29.33
CA LYS A 308 -28.33 -9.36 -30.45
C LYS A 308 -29.19 -8.29 -31.11
N ILE A 309 -28.58 -7.15 -31.38
CA ILE A 309 -29.23 -6.02 -32.06
C ILE A 309 -28.45 -5.67 -33.31
N LEU A 310 -29.15 -5.16 -34.33
CA LEU A 310 -28.50 -4.69 -35.54
C LEU A 310 -27.65 -3.46 -35.23
N GLN A 311 -26.46 -3.39 -35.82
CA GLN A 311 -25.67 -2.17 -35.75
C GLN A 311 -26.37 -1.08 -36.56
N ALA A 312 -26.58 0.08 -35.95
CA ALA A 312 -27.13 1.23 -36.64
C ALA A 312 -26.23 1.63 -37.83
N SER A 313 -26.84 1.94 -38.97
CA SER A 313 -26.13 2.16 -40.24
C SER A 313 -25.28 3.43 -40.27
N ASP A 314 -25.55 4.36 -39.37
CA ASP A 314 -24.84 5.62 -39.16
C ASP A 314 -23.65 5.50 -38.21
N THR A 315 -23.51 4.38 -37.49
CA THR A 315 -22.39 4.17 -36.57
C THR A 315 -21.12 3.80 -37.32
N ASP A 316 -20.13 4.68 -37.35
CA ASP A 316 -18.83 4.36 -37.92
C ASP A 316 -17.99 3.48 -36.97
N ILE A 317 -17.65 2.27 -37.45
CA ILE A 317 -16.79 1.32 -36.72
C ILE A 317 -15.34 1.32 -37.22
N SER A 318 -14.96 2.24 -38.11
CA SER A 318 -13.58 2.34 -38.66
C SER A 318 -12.51 2.50 -37.57
N ALA A 319 -12.82 3.25 -36.50
CA ALA A 319 -11.95 3.43 -35.34
C ALA A 319 -11.61 2.10 -34.64
N LEU A 320 -12.54 1.13 -34.61
CA LEU A 320 -12.29 -0.20 -34.05
C LEU A 320 -11.29 -1.01 -34.89
N VAL A 321 -11.34 -0.84 -36.22
CA VAL A 321 -10.42 -1.49 -37.15
C VAL A 321 -8.99 -0.97 -36.96
N GLU A 322 -8.84 0.34 -36.72
CA GLU A 322 -7.57 0.98 -36.37
C GLU A 322 -7.01 0.41 -35.06
N ILE A 323 -7.85 0.21 -34.04
CA ILE A 323 -7.44 -0.39 -32.77
C ILE A 323 -6.98 -1.84 -32.96
N GLU A 324 -7.73 -2.68 -33.68
CA GLU A 324 -7.34 -4.08 -33.97
C GLU A 324 -6.04 -4.20 -34.80
N LYS A 325 -5.61 -3.12 -35.45
CA LYS A 325 -4.34 -3.10 -36.20
C LYS A 325 -3.14 -2.98 -35.27
N ASN A 326 -3.28 -2.24 -34.18
CA ASN A 326 -2.19 -1.88 -33.27
C ASN A 326 -2.26 -2.61 -31.91
N ASN A 327 -3.36 -3.33 -31.64
CA ASN A 327 -3.61 -4.03 -30.37
C ASN A 327 -4.00 -5.51 -30.65
N PRO A 328 -3.55 -6.48 -29.82
CA PRO A 328 -3.97 -7.89 -29.95
C PRO A 328 -5.47 -8.14 -29.67
N HIS A 329 -6.19 -7.18 -29.09
CA HIS A 329 -7.62 -7.28 -28.80
C HIS A 329 -8.47 -7.46 -30.07
N ARG A 330 -9.56 -8.21 -29.94
CA ARG A 330 -10.51 -8.52 -31.03
C ARG A 330 -11.91 -8.09 -30.58
N PHE A 331 -12.56 -7.22 -31.34
CA PHE A 331 -13.95 -6.84 -31.09
C PHE A 331 -14.89 -7.97 -31.54
N GLU A 332 -16.10 -8.00 -30.98
CA GLU A 332 -17.10 -9.04 -31.20
C GLU A 332 -18.32 -8.48 -31.97
N PHE A 333 -18.42 -8.84 -33.25
CA PHE A 333 -19.59 -8.59 -34.11
C PHE A 333 -20.16 -9.91 -34.65
N PHE A 334 -21.37 -9.89 -35.20
CA PHE A 334 -21.96 -11.06 -35.85
C PHE A 334 -22.52 -10.70 -37.24
N MET A 335 -22.56 -11.67 -38.15
CA MET A 335 -23.19 -11.51 -39.45
C MET A 335 -24.71 -11.66 -39.31
N GLY A 336 -25.42 -10.54 -39.30
CA GLY A 336 -26.86 -10.48 -39.03
C GLY A 336 -27.23 -10.94 -37.61
N LEU A 337 -28.53 -11.10 -37.33
CA LEU A 337 -29.02 -11.51 -36.00
C LEU A 337 -28.85 -13.01 -35.71
N VAL A 338 -28.77 -13.84 -36.77
CA VAL A 338 -28.73 -15.31 -36.67
C VAL A 338 -27.29 -15.84 -36.55
N GLY A 339 -26.29 -15.04 -36.93
CA GLY A 339 -24.88 -15.45 -36.86
C GLY A 339 -24.47 -15.81 -35.44
N ASP A 340 -23.91 -17.01 -35.24
CA ASP A 340 -23.54 -17.58 -33.95
C ASP A 340 -22.06 -17.37 -33.59
N GLN A 341 -21.20 -17.25 -34.60
CA GLN A 341 -19.77 -16.99 -34.42
C GLN A 341 -19.44 -15.50 -34.46
N PRO A 342 -18.63 -15.00 -33.50
CA PRO A 342 -18.16 -13.63 -33.53
C PRO A 342 -17.13 -13.42 -34.66
N ILE A 343 -17.21 -12.27 -35.32
CA ILE A 343 -16.25 -11.77 -36.31
C ILE A 343 -15.59 -10.49 -35.77
N CYS A 344 -14.32 -10.28 -36.14
CA CYS A 344 -13.56 -9.11 -35.69
C CYS A 344 -14.02 -7.82 -36.41
N ALA A 345 -13.67 -6.65 -35.87
CA ALA A 345 -14.09 -5.35 -36.42
C ALA A 345 -13.70 -5.19 -37.89
N ARG A 346 -12.50 -5.64 -38.29
CA ARG A 346 -12.05 -5.59 -39.70
C ARG A 346 -12.99 -6.34 -40.65
N THR A 347 -13.39 -7.55 -40.28
CA THR A 347 -14.31 -8.37 -41.07
C THR A 347 -15.71 -7.77 -41.08
N ALA A 348 -16.18 -7.28 -39.93
CA ALA A 348 -17.49 -6.64 -39.81
C ALA A 348 -17.57 -5.37 -40.68
N TRP A 349 -16.54 -4.53 -40.67
CA TRP A 349 -16.47 -3.32 -41.48
C TRP A 349 -16.46 -3.63 -42.98
N ALA A 350 -15.64 -4.60 -43.42
CA ALA A 350 -15.59 -5.03 -44.81
C ALA A 350 -16.93 -5.64 -45.28
N PHE A 351 -17.56 -6.48 -44.45
CA PHE A 351 -18.86 -7.08 -44.74
C PHE A 351 -19.98 -6.04 -44.81
N GLY A 352 -19.99 -5.08 -43.87
CA GLY A 352 -20.93 -3.96 -43.86
C GLY A 352 -20.81 -3.08 -45.11
N LYS A 353 -19.59 -2.72 -45.51
CA LYS A 353 -19.33 -1.96 -46.75
C LYS A 353 -19.74 -2.71 -48.01
N ALA A 354 -19.74 -4.04 -47.98
CA ALA A 354 -20.23 -4.88 -49.07
C ALA A 354 -21.78 -5.06 -49.08
N GLY A 355 -22.51 -4.32 -48.22
CA GLY A 355 -23.98 -4.39 -48.12
C GLY A 355 -24.51 -5.45 -47.15
N GLY A 356 -23.62 -6.13 -46.42
CA GLY A 356 -24.00 -7.07 -45.36
C GLY A 356 -24.55 -6.35 -44.12
N ARG A 357 -25.48 -6.99 -43.40
CA ARG A 357 -25.95 -6.50 -42.10
C ARG A 357 -25.08 -7.08 -40.99
N ILE A 358 -24.57 -6.24 -40.11
CA ILE A 358 -23.83 -6.66 -38.92
C ILE A 358 -24.67 -6.43 -37.67
N SER A 359 -24.47 -7.27 -36.66
CA SER A 359 -25.09 -7.14 -35.34
C SER A 359 -24.03 -7.22 -34.25
N HIS A 360 -24.38 -6.78 -33.05
CA HIS A 360 -23.56 -6.98 -31.86
C HIS A 360 -24.44 -7.43 -30.68
N ALA A 361 -23.81 -8.03 -29.68
CA ALA A 361 -24.50 -8.36 -28.45
C ALA A 361 -24.89 -7.10 -27.68
N LEU A 362 -25.99 -7.17 -26.93
CA LEU A 362 -26.39 -6.19 -25.93
C LEU A 362 -26.72 -6.95 -24.65
N SER A 363 -26.00 -6.65 -23.57
CA SER A 363 -26.05 -7.39 -22.31
C SER A 363 -26.48 -6.49 -21.16
N VAL A 364 -27.37 -7.00 -20.31
CA VAL A 364 -27.77 -6.34 -19.06
C VAL A 364 -27.02 -6.99 -17.91
N TYR A 365 -26.17 -6.20 -17.24
CA TYR A 365 -25.36 -6.64 -16.11
C TYR A 365 -25.93 -6.10 -14.80
N SER A 366 -26.03 -6.99 -13.81
CA SER A 366 -26.21 -6.65 -12.40
C SER A 366 -24.85 -6.61 -11.72
N CYS A 367 -24.60 -5.56 -10.95
CA CYS A 367 -23.34 -5.37 -10.25
C CYS A 367 -23.59 -5.02 -8.78
N GLN A 368 -22.90 -5.73 -7.89
CA GLN A 368 -22.96 -5.52 -6.44
C GLN A 368 -21.55 -5.33 -5.89
N LEU A 369 -21.39 -4.49 -4.88
CA LEU A 369 -20.11 -4.34 -4.20
C LEU A 369 -19.77 -5.64 -3.44
N ARG A 370 -18.57 -6.21 -3.68
CA ARG A 370 -18.11 -7.44 -3.02
C ARG A 370 -17.96 -7.23 -1.51
N GLN A 371 -17.25 -6.18 -1.11
CA GLN A 371 -17.02 -5.78 0.28
C GLN A 371 -17.28 -4.27 0.41
N PRO A 372 -18.55 -3.86 0.59
CA PRO A 372 -18.97 -2.49 0.30
C PRO A 372 -18.24 -1.42 1.10
N ASN A 373 -18.04 -1.63 2.39
CA ASN A 373 -17.39 -0.65 3.26
C ASN A 373 -15.90 -0.48 2.90
N GLN A 374 -15.21 -1.59 2.60
CA GLN A 374 -13.81 -1.62 2.23
C GLN A 374 -13.58 -0.99 0.85
N VAL A 375 -14.38 -1.39 -0.15
CA VAL A 375 -14.32 -0.81 -1.50
C VAL A 375 -14.59 0.69 -1.47
N LYS A 376 -15.61 1.14 -0.73
CA LYS A 376 -15.87 2.58 -0.56
C LYS A 376 -14.68 3.34 0.02
N LYS A 377 -14.04 2.81 1.08
CA LYS A 377 -12.84 3.42 1.67
C LYS A 377 -11.68 3.55 0.67
N ILE A 378 -11.48 2.54 -0.18
CA ILE A 378 -10.46 2.56 -1.24
C ILE A 378 -10.74 3.71 -2.22
N PHE A 379 -11.97 3.79 -2.75
CA PHE A 379 -12.33 4.85 -3.70
C PHE A 379 -12.35 6.24 -3.08
N GLU A 380 -12.72 6.37 -1.79
CA GLU A 380 -12.64 7.62 -1.05
C GLU A 380 -11.19 8.11 -0.91
N PHE A 381 -10.24 7.20 -0.68
CA PHE A 381 -8.82 7.54 -0.68
C PHE A 381 -8.36 8.03 -2.05
N LEU A 382 -8.74 7.32 -3.13
CA LEU A 382 -8.32 7.64 -4.49
C LEU A 382 -8.80 9.02 -4.97
N LYS A 383 -9.97 9.47 -4.51
CA LYS A 383 -10.54 10.79 -4.83
C LYS A 383 -9.65 11.97 -4.37
N ASN A 384 -8.82 11.79 -3.35
CA ASN A 384 -8.00 12.84 -2.74
C ASN A 384 -6.66 13.06 -3.47
N GLY A 385 -6.69 13.23 -4.80
CA GLY A 385 -5.49 13.54 -5.60
C GLY A 385 -4.71 12.35 -6.14
N PHE A 386 -5.33 11.17 -6.24
CA PHE A 386 -4.69 9.94 -6.71
C PHE A 386 -5.39 9.33 -7.94
N GLN A 387 -5.97 10.17 -8.81
CA GLN A 387 -6.74 9.72 -9.97
C GLN A 387 -5.91 8.84 -10.92
N ASP A 388 -4.62 9.12 -11.07
CA ASP A 388 -3.68 8.30 -11.85
C ASP A 388 -3.60 6.85 -11.36
N ILE A 389 -3.78 6.63 -10.04
CA ILE A 389 -3.78 5.29 -9.45
C ILE A 389 -5.08 4.55 -9.75
N SER A 390 -6.22 5.25 -9.91
CA SER A 390 -7.51 4.62 -10.25
C SER A 390 -7.39 3.75 -11.51
N ASN A 391 -6.61 4.22 -12.49
CA ASN A 391 -6.30 3.46 -13.70
C ASN A 391 -5.47 2.20 -13.49
N SER A 392 -4.70 2.14 -12.41
CA SER A 392 -3.86 0.99 -12.04
C SER A 392 -4.55 0.03 -11.05
N LEU A 393 -5.65 0.47 -10.43
CA LEU A 393 -6.44 -0.34 -9.52
C LEU A 393 -7.03 -1.54 -10.28
N ASP A 394 -6.76 -2.73 -9.77
CA ASP A 394 -7.40 -3.96 -10.23
C ASP A 394 -7.83 -4.79 -9.03
N LEU A 395 -9.13 -4.76 -8.75
CA LEU A 395 -9.81 -5.58 -7.74
C LEU A 395 -10.54 -6.77 -8.37
N SER A 396 -10.17 -7.20 -9.59
CA SER A 396 -10.67 -8.44 -10.18
C SER A 396 -9.85 -9.61 -9.66
N PHE A 397 -10.52 -10.68 -9.21
CA PHE A 397 -9.84 -11.84 -8.64
C PHE A 397 -10.44 -13.11 -9.22
N GLU A 398 -9.59 -14.09 -9.54
CA GLU A 398 -10.04 -15.43 -9.93
C GLU A 398 -10.46 -16.25 -8.71
N ASP A 399 -9.80 -16.03 -7.58
CA ASP A 399 -10.06 -16.70 -6.30
C ASP A 399 -10.65 -15.70 -5.30
N ASP A 400 -11.82 -16.03 -4.75
CA ASP A 400 -12.52 -15.20 -3.78
C ASP A 400 -11.73 -15.05 -2.47
N SER A 401 -10.94 -16.05 -2.07
CA SER A 401 -10.09 -15.97 -0.87
C SER A 401 -9.00 -14.90 -0.97
N VAL A 402 -8.42 -14.72 -2.16
CA VAL A 402 -7.44 -13.66 -2.45
C VAL A 402 -8.10 -12.29 -2.39
N ALA A 403 -9.34 -12.18 -2.89
CA ALA A 403 -10.12 -10.95 -2.79
C ALA A 403 -10.42 -10.61 -1.32
N ASP A 404 -10.77 -11.63 -0.54
CA ASP A 404 -11.14 -11.50 0.87
C ASP A 404 -9.97 -11.08 1.76
N GLU A 405 -8.72 -11.40 1.39
CA GLU A 405 -7.52 -10.88 2.06
C GLU A 405 -7.08 -9.50 1.52
N LYS A 406 -7.07 -9.32 0.19
CA LYS A 406 -6.47 -8.13 -0.42
C LYS A 406 -7.31 -6.88 -0.25
N ILE A 407 -8.64 -6.95 -0.44
CA ILE A 407 -9.53 -5.78 -0.38
C ILE A 407 -9.52 -5.14 1.02
N PRO A 408 -9.66 -5.88 2.13
CA PRO A 408 -9.59 -5.27 3.44
C PRO A 408 -8.23 -4.68 3.77
N PHE A 409 -7.13 -5.35 3.37
CA PHE A 409 -5.80 -4.78 3.53
C PHE A 409 -5.63 -3.47 2.77
N LEU A 410 -6.10 -3.38 1.52
CA LEU A 410 -6.06 -2.13 0.76
C LEU A 410 -6.90 -1.04 1.44
N ALA A 411 -8.07 -1.35 1.97
CA ALA A 411 -8.89 -0.39 2.71
C ALA A 411 -8.21 0.07 4.02
N TYR A 412 -7.53 -0.84 4.72
CA TYR A 412 -6.73 -0.53 5.90
C TYR A 412 -5.54 0.36 5.54
N LEU A 413 -4.76 -0.01 4.51
CA LEU A 413 -3.62 0.77 4.02
C LEU A 413 -4.05 2.18 3.56
N ALA A 414 -5.17 2.28 2.84
CA ALA A 414 -5.76 3.56 2.45
C ALA A 414 -6.09 4.43 3.66
N SER A 415 -6.66 3.84 4.72
CA SER A 415 -6.98 4.56 5.97
C SER A 415 -5.71 5.05 6.65
N VAL A 416 -4.70 4.19 6.82
CA VAL A 416 -3.39 4.56 7.40
C VAL A 416 -2.74 5.69 6.61
N LEU A 417 -2.69 5.58 5.27
CA LEU A 417 -2.07 6.61 4.43
C LEU A 417 -2.88 7.92 4.41
N LYS A 418 -4.20 7.88 4.63
CA LYS A 418 -5.05 9.07 4.70
C LYS A 418 -4.92 9.78 6.05
N ASP A 419 -5.08 9.02 7.12
CA ASP A 419 -5.26 9.54 8.48
C ASP A 419 -3.91 9.86 9.14
N ASP A 420 -2.88 9.05 8.89
CA ASP A 420 -1.56 9.26 9.47
C ASP A 420 -0.72 10.20 8.60
N SER A 421 -0.22 11.27 9.23
CA SER A 421 0.71 12.18 8.57
C SER A 421 2.09 11.56 8.39
N HIS A 422 2.48 10.61 9.24
CA HIS A 422 3.81 10.00 9.32
C HIS A 422 3.70 8.54 9.78
N PHE A 423 4.77 7.76 9.64
CA PHE A 423 4.83 6.39 10.16
C PHE A 423 5.31 6.36 11.61
N PRO A 424 4.67 5.59 12.51
CA PRO A 424 5.05 5.55 13.93
C PRO A 424 6.39 4.86 14.16
N TYR A 425 7.00 5.13 15.32
CA TYR A 425 8.16 4.38 15.79
C TYR A 425 7.85 2.89 15.94
N GLU A 426 8.75 2.07 15.41
CA GLU A 426 8.73 0.63 15.59
C GLU A 426 9.90 0.18 16.46
N PRO A 427 9.63 -0.51 17.59
CA PRO A 427 10.70 -1.10 18.38
C PRO A 427 11.31 -2.29 17.61
N PRO A 428 12.57 -2.64 17.86
CA PRO A 428 13.25 -3.75 17.20
C PRO A 428 12.56 -5.10 17.37
N SER A 429 11.79 -5.29 18.43
CA SER A 429 10.98 -6.50 18.65
C SER A 429 9.74 -6.58 17.75
N GLY A 430 9.46 -5.56 16.95
CA GLY A 430 8.24 -5.41 16.16
C GLY A 430 7.17 -4.60 16.90
N SER A 431 6.29 -3.97 16.13
CA SER A 431 5.26 -3.08 16.68
C SER A 431 4.45 -3.75 17.77
N LYS A 432 4.19 -3.03 18.87
CA LYS A 432 3.43 -3.55 20.01
C LYS A 432 2.04 -4.02 19.58
N ARG A 433 1.41 -3.31 18.63
CA ARG A 433 0.13 -3.72 18.03
C ARG A 433 0.24 -5.08 17.33
N PHE A 434 1.24 -5.29 16.48
CA PHE A 434 1.39 -6.56 15.77
C PHE A 434 1.70 -7.72 16.71
N ARG A 435 2.58 -7.52 17.70
CA ARG A 435 2.85 -8.53 18.74
C ARG A 435 1.62 -8.85 19.58
N ASN A 436 0.79 -7.86 19.92
CA ASN A 436 -0.48 -8.09 20.61
C ASN A 436 -1.46 -8.90 19.76
N LEU A 437 -1.50 -8.68 18.45
CA LEU A 437 -2.34 -9.44 17.53
C LEU A 437 -1.88 -10.90 17.43
N ILE A 438 -0.57 -11.15 17.35
CA ILE A 438 0.00 -12.51 17.38
C ILE A 438 -0.36 -13.20 18.71
N ALA A 439 -0.10 -12.54 19.85
CA ALA A 439 -0.43 -13.09 21.16
C ALA A 439 -1.94 -13.33 21.32
N GLY A 440 -2.78 -12.40 20.85
CA GLY A 440 -4.23 -12.53 20.83
C GLY A 440 -4.71 -13.72 19.99
N PHE A 441 -4.09 -13.96 18.83
CA PHE A 441 -4.37 -15.12 17.98
C PHE A 441 -3.99 -16.42 18.68
N MET A 442 -2.79 -16.49 19.26
CA MET A 442 -2.32 -17.66 20.02
C MET A 442 -3.23 -17.97 21.22
N LYS A 443 -3.67 -16.94 21.95
CA LYS A 443 -4.60 -17.08 23.09
C LYS A 443 -5.99 -17.56 22.64
N THR A 444 -6.53 -16.98 21.57
CA THR A 444 -7.90 -17.21 21.13
C THR A 444 -8.08 -18.54 20.39
N TYR A 445 -7.17 -18.88 19.48
CA TYR A 445 -7.32 -20.05 18.59
C TYR A 445 -6.51 -21.27 19.00
N HIS A 446 -5.38 -21.06 19.70
CA HIS A 446 -4.52 -22.16 20.15
C HIS A 446 -4.52 -22.35 21.66
N HIS A 447 -5.24 -21.50 22.41
CA HIS A 447 -5.29 -21.52 23.88
C HIS A 447 -3.91 -21.41 24.55
N VAL A 448 -2.95 -20.75 23.88
CA VAL A 448 -1.61 -20.53 24.39
C VAL A 448 -1.57 -19.17 25.12
N PRO A 449 -1.40 -19.13 26.45
CA PRO A 449 -1.55 -17.90 27.24
C PRO A 449 -0.26 -17.06 27.26
N ILE A 450 0.20 -16.63 26.09
CA ILE A 450 1.36 -15.74 25.93
C ILE A 450 0.94 -14.27 25.79
N THR A 451 1.90 -13.38 26.00
CA THR A 451 1.75 -11.92 25.82
C THR A 451 2.67 -11.41 24.72
N ALA A 452 2.54 -10.13 24.36
CA ALA A 452 3.45 -9.50 23.41
C ALA A 452 4.93 -9.58 23.84
N ASP A 453 5.23 -9.63 25.15
CA ASP A 453 6.60 -9.69 25.66
C ASP A 453 7.28 -11.04 25.40
N ASN A 454 6.49 -12.06 25.07
CA ASN A 454 6.99 -13.37 24.66
C ASN A 454 7.31 -13.45 23.16
N VAL A 455 7.01 -12.41 22.38
CA VAL A 455 7.09 -12.41 20.91
C VAL A 455 8.16 -11.42 20.43
N VAL A 456 9.05 -11.86 19.54
CA VAL A 456 10.01 -11.00 18.84
C VAL A 456 9.85 -11.20 17.33
N VAL A 457 9.65 -10.11 16.59
CA VAL A 457 9.40 -10.12 15.15
C VAL A 457 10.71 -9.98 14.37
N PHE A 458 10.82 -10.72 13.27
CA PHE A 458 11.96 -10.78 12.37
C PHE A 458 11.51 -10.54 10.91
N PRO A 459 12.39 -10.01 10.04
CA PRO A 459 12.11 -9.85 8.62
C PRO A 459 11.79 -11.17 7.90
N SER A 460 12.44 -12.27 8.28
CA SER A 460 12.23 -13.58 7.66
C SER A 460 12.60 -14.74 8.59
N ARG A 461 12.14 -15.94 8.27
CA ARG A 461 12.50 -17.18 8.98
C ARG A 461 14.00 -17.40 8.95
N ALA A 462 14.61 -17.21 7.78
CA ALA A 462 16.06 -17.34 7.61
C ALA A 462 16.84 -16.37 8.51
N THR A 463 16.36 -15.12 8.60
CA THR A 463 16.96 -14.09 9.45
C THR A 463 16.86 -14.46 10.93
N ALA A 464 15.73 -15.01 11.38
CA ALA A 464 15.57 -15.47 12.77
C ALA A 464 16.58 -16.57 13.14
N ILE A 465 16.76 -17.56 12.26
CA ILE A 465 17.69 -18.67 12.47
C ILE A 465 19.15 -18.18 12.48
N GLU A 466 19.54 -17.35 11.51
CA GLU A 466 20.90 -16.81 11.45
C GLU A 466 21.22 -15.95 12.68
N ASN A 467 20.28 -15.10 13.11
CA ASN A 467 20.44 -14.30 14.33
C ASN A 467 20.61 -15.17 15.58
N ALA A 468 19.83 -16.24 15.70
CA ALA A 468 19.95 -17.17 16.82
C ALA A 468 21.34 -17.84 16.83
N LEU A 469 21.80 -18.37 15.69
CA LEU A 469 23.12 -19.01 15.60
C LEU A 469 24.27 -18.03 15.89
N GLN A 470 24.17 -16.79 15.43
CA GLN A 470 25.18 -15.76 15.73
C GLN A 470 25.20 -15.40 17.22
N LEU A 471 24.03 -15.29 17.86
CA LEU A 471 23.90 -14.94 19.28
C LEU A 471 24.60 -15.94 20.21
N PHE A 472 24.51 -17.23 19.91
CA PHE A 472 25.18 -18.28 20.70
C PHE A 472 26.58 -18.62 20.19
N THR A 473 26.86 -18.40 18.89
CA THR A 473 28.10 -18.78 18.21
C THR A 473 28.54 -20.22 18.54
N PRO A 474 27.66 -21.24 18.33
CA PRO A 474 27.95 -22.60 18.75
C PRO A 474 29.10 -23.20 17.94
N ARG A 475 29.99 -23.97 18.61
CA ARG A 475 31.01 -24.77 17.92
C ARG A 475 30.38 -25.80 17.02
N LEU A 476 29.28 -26.40 17.48
CA LEU A 476 28.48 -27.35 16.71
C LEU A 476 26.99 -27.06 16.89
N ALA A 477 26.33 -26.83 15.77
CA ALA A 477 24.87 -26.80 15.66
C ALA A 477 24.38 -27.92 14.73
N ILE A 478 23.24 -28.51 15.07
CA ILE A 478 22.50 -29.37 14.15
C ILE A 478 21.33 -28.56 13.60
N VAL A 479 21.20 -28.52 12.27
CA VAL A 479 20.13 -27.77 11.60
C VAL A 479 19.41 -28.67 10.61
N ASP A 480 18.09 -28.64 10.61
CA ASP A 480 17.25 -29.28 9.60
C ASP A 480 17.66 -28.85 8.17
N ASP A 481 17.81 -29.81 7.27
CA ASP A 481 18.30 -29.62 5.90
C ASP A 481 17.45 -28.66 5.04
N HIS A 482 16.17 -28.47 5.36
CA HIS A 482 15.31 -27.48 4.70
C HIS A 482 15.61 -26.07 5.19
N LEU A 483 16.04 -25.94 6.44
CA LEU A 483 16.33 -24.67 7.10
C LEU A 483 17.77 -24.21 6.86
N SER A 484 18.70 -25.14 6.62
CA SER A 484 20.13 -24.85 6.39
C SER A 484 20.42 -24.12 5.07
N ARG A 485 19.52 -24.21 4.08
CA ARG A 485 19.72 -23.69 2.70
C ARG A 485 20.05 -22.20 2.63
N HIS A 486 19.56 -21.44 3.61
CA HIS A 486 19.75 -19.99 3.68
C HIS A 486 20.94 -19.58 4.57
N LEU A 487 21.63 -20.53 5.20
CA LEU A 487 22.76 -20.24 6.05
C LEU A 487 24.03 -19.95 5.22
N PRO A 488 25.00 -19.23 5.80
CA PRO A 488 26.32 -19.07 5.19
C PRO A 488 26.94 -20.43 4.85
N ARG A 489 27.33 -20.63 3.59
CA ARG A 489 27.92 -21.91 3.11
C ARG A 489 29.15 -22.37 3.89
N GLN A 490 29.87 -21.44 4.48
CA GLN A 490 31.06 -21.73 5.28
C GLN A 490 30.74 -22.38 6.61
N TRP A 491 29.52 -22.23 7.12
CA TRP A 491 29.09 -22.96 8.31
C TRP A 491 28.84 -24.43 7.99
N LEU A 492 28.54 -24.77 6.73
CA LEU A 492 28.22 -26.12 6.25
C LEU A 492 29.46 -26.94 5.87
N THR A 493 30.61 -26.71 6.52
CA THR A 493 31.87 -27.43 6.21
C THR A 493 32.25 -28.41 7.31
N SER A 494 32.68 -29.62 6.93
CA SER A 494 33.13 -30.68 7.86
C SER A 494 34.59 -30.56 8.30
N LEU A 495 35.39 -29.70 7.66
CA LEU A 495 36.85 -29.66 7.77
C LEU A 495 37.39 -29.25 9.15
N GLN A 496 36.61 -28.55 9.97
CA GLN A 496 37.07 -28.11 11.30
C GLN A 496 37.01 -29.21 12.36
N MET A 497 36.32 -30.33 12.10
CA MET A 497 36.26 -31.45 13.05
C MET A 497 37.52 -32.32 13.07
N GLU A 498 38.41 -32.20 12.07
CA GLU A 498 39.65 -33.01 11.97
C GLU A 498 40.88 -32.36 12.63
N HIS A 499 40.83 -31.09 13.04
CA HIS A 499 41.97 -30.40 13.67
C HIS A 499 41.94 -30.53 15.22
N ASN A 500 42.94 -31.26 15.74
CA ASN A 500 43.18 -31.56 17.16
C ASN A 500 43.16 -30.36 18.12
N GLU A 501 42.80 -30.66 19.38
CA GLU A 501 42.65 -29.80 20.57
C GLU A 501 43.85 -28.92 21.01
N ASN A 502 44.94 -28.82 20.23
CA ASN A 502 46.17 -28.13 20.64
C ASN A 502 46.45 -26.80 19.91
N ASP A 503 45.55 -26.32 19.06
CA ASP A 503 45.74 -25.05 18.34
C ASP A 503 44.81 -23.96 18.91
N ASN A 504 45.29 -23.21 19.90
CA ASN A 504 44.60 -22.06 20.50
C ASN A 504 44.46 -20.84 19.54
N SER A 505 44.59 -21.05 18.23
CA SER A 505 44.70 -20.00 17.21
C SER A 505 43.63 -20.05 16.12
N SER A 506 42.70 -21.02 16.12
CA SER A 506 41.60 -21.05 15.15
C SER A 506 40.39 -20.25 15.64
N ALA A 507 39.97 -19.27 14.84
CA ALA A 507 38.86 -18.37 15.12
C ALA A 507 37.55 -19.14 15.39
N SER A 508 36.74 -18.66 16.33
CA SER A 508 35.42 -19.17 16.71
C SER A 508 34.46 -19.25 15.52
N ALA A 509 34.50 -20.34 14.76
CA ALA A 509 33.68 -20.55 13.58
C ALA A 509 32.50 -21.46 13.93
N ILE A 510 31.31 -21.01 13.55
CA ILE A 510 30.08 -21.78 13.69
C ILE A 510 30.13 -22.95 12.71
N THR A 511 30.01 -24.19 13.21
CA THR A 511 29.87 -25.39 12.38
C THR A 511 28.43 -25.89 12.45
N VAL A 512 27.82 -26.10 11.29
CA VAL A 512 26.46 -26.61 11.13
C VAL A 512 26.51 -27.96 10.43
N ILE A 513 25.91 -28.97 11.08
CA ILE A 513 25.64 -30.28 10.48
C ILE A 513 24.17 -30.34 10.09
N GLU A 514 23.92 -30.64 8.82
CA GLU A 514 22.56 -30.84 8.31
C GLU A 514 21.98 -32.16 8.82
N ALA A 515 20.72 -32.14 9.22
CA ALA A 515 20.01 -33.29 9.72
C ALA A 515 18.62 -33.43 9.07
N PRO A 516 18.11 -34.66 8.92
CA PRO A 516 16.75 -34.88 8.45
C PRO A 516 15.74 -34.39 9.48
N ARG A 517 14.57 -33.94 8.99
CA ARG A 517 13.46 -33.40 9.79
C ARG A 517 12.76 -34.41 10.70
N GLN A 518 12.91 -35.72 10.46
CA GLN A 518 12.24 -36.76 11.24
C GLN A 518 12.79 -36.82 12.68
N SER A 519 11.91 -36.82 13.69
CA SER A 519 12.31 -36.68 15.09
C SER A 519 13.25 -37.78 15.58
N ASP A 520 13.02 -39.04 15.18
CA ASP A 520 13.84 -40.18 15.65
C ASP A 520 15.30 -40.06 15.20
N LEU A 521 15.52 -39.68 13.93
CA LEU A 521 16.85 -39.48 13.36
C LEU A 521 17.53 -38.24 13.97
N MET A 522 16.76 -37.15 14.15
CA MET A 522 17.24 -35.95 14.82
C MET A 522 17.71 -36.25 16.25
N ILE A 523 16.91 -37.01 17.02
CA ILE A 523 17.24 -37.44 18.39
C ILE A 523 18.51 -38.29 18.41
N GLU A 524 18.66 -39.23 17.46
CA GLU A 524 19.87 -40.04 17.34
C GLU A 524 21.10 -39.15 17.12
N LEU A 525 21.02 -38.21 16.18
CA LEU A 525 22.11 -37.28 15.88
C LEU A 525 22.44 -36.38 17.08
N ILE A 526 21.44 -35.84 17.78
CA ILE A 526 21.65 -35.03 18.99
C ILE A 526 22.40 -35.84 20.06
N LYS A 527 21.98 -37.08 20.31
CA LYS A 527 22.62 -37.95 21.31
C LYS A 527 24.05 -38.31 20.95
N LYS A 528 24.35 -38.50 19.65
CA LYS A 528 25.68 -38.90 19.17
C LYS A 528 26.66 -37.74 19.04
N LEU A 529 26.20 -36.62 18.50
CA LEU A 529 27.04 -35.47 18.16
C LEU A 529 27.10 -34.43 19.28
N ARG A 530 26.16 -34.48 20.23
CA ARG A 530 26.06 -33.59 21.40
C ARG A 530 26.21 -32.10 21.02
N PRO A 531 25.34 -31.57 20.14
CA PRO A 531 25.44 -30.19 19.69
C PRO A 531 25.14 -29.21 20.82
N GLN A 532 25.55 -27.95 20.65
CA GLN A 532 25.22 -26.88 21.59
C GLN A 532 23.89 -26.19 21.23
N VAL A 533 23.55 -26.17 19.94
CA VAL A 533 22.28 -25.60 19.42
C VAL A 533 21.68 -26.58 18.42
N VAL A 534 20.37 -26.75 18.49
CA VAL A 534 19.57 -27.54 17.54
C VAL A 534 18.52 -26.62 16.94
N VAL A 535 18.43 -26.57 15.61
CA VAL A 535 17.36 -25.88 14.89
C VAL A 535 16.65 -26.90 14.02
N THR A 536 15.38 -27.21 14.31
CA THR A 536 14.67 -28.26 13.57
C THR A 536 13.23 -27.88 13.29
N GLY A 537 12.67 -28.36 12.17
CA GLY A 537 11.22 -28.44 12.00
C GLY A 537 10.67 -29.75 12.58
N MET A 538 9.39 -30.02 12.28
CA MET A 538 8.78 -31.34 12.49
C MET A 538 8.25 -31.90 11.18
N ALA A 539 8.33 -33.22 11.00
CA ALA A 539 7.71 -33.88 9.87
C ALA A 539 6.18 -33.77 9.97
N ASP A 540 5.47 -33.70 8.84
CA ASP A 540 4.03 -33.38 8.81
C ASP A 540 3.17 -34.35 9.64
N PHE A 541 3.51 -35.64 9.66
CA PHE A 541 2.80 -36.64 10.45
C PHE A 541 3.12 -36.57 11.96
N GLU A 542 4.31 -36.08 12.33
CA GLU A 542 4.75 -35.92 13.73
C GLU A 542 4.21 -34.62 14.33
N ALA A 543 4.02 -33.60 13.50
CA ALA A 543 3.60 -32.27 13.90
C ALA A 543 2.17 -32.19 14.48
N VAL A 544 1.37 -33.25 14.41
CA VAL A 544 -0.03 -33.26 14.87
C VAL A 544 -0.13 -33.46 16.41
N THR A 545 0.84 -34.13 17.02
CA THR A 545 0.84 -34.50 18.45
C THR A 545 2.09 -33.96 19.15
N SER A 546 2.03 -33.77 20.47
CA SER A 546 3.15 -33.20 21.22
C SER A 546 4.30 -34.20 21.49
N SER A 547 4.10 -35.51 21.26
CA SER A 547 5.06 -36.55 21.65
C SER A 547 6.45 -36.39 21.02
N ALA A 548 6.53 -36.16 19.71
CA ALA A 548 7.81 -35.97 19.02
C ALA A 548 8.54 -34.72 19.54
N PHE A 549 7.80 -33.62 19.72
CA PHE A 549 8.34 -32.39 20.28
C PHE A 549 8.84 -32.57 21.71
N GLU A 550 8.07 -33.21 22.58
CA GLU A 550 8.45 -33.53 23.96
C GLU A 550 9.73 -34.38 24.01
N HIS A 551 9.87 -35.38 23.13
CA HIS A 551 11.08 -36.21 23.07
C HIS A 551 12.32 -35.42 22.65
N ILE A 552 12.21 -34.51 21.67
CA ILE A 552 13.30 -33.63 21.27
C ILE A 552 13.64 -32.65 22.40
N LEU A 553 12.62 -32.08 23.06
CA LEU A 553 12.76 -31.16 24.18
C LEU A 553 13.52 -31.80 25.36
N MET A 554 13.14 -33.03 25.73
CA MET A 554 13.82 -33.79 26.78
C MET A 554 15.25 -34.17 26.38
N THR A 555 15.46 -34.65 25.15
CA THR A 555 16.79 -35.03 24.66
C THR A 555 17.75 -33.83 24.63
N THR A 556 17.27 -32.67 24.17
CA THR A 556 18.09 -31.44 24.14
C THR A 556 18.41 -30.95 25.56
N MET A 557 17.46 -31.05 26.49
CA MET A 557 17.68 -30.73 27.90
C MET A 557 18.73 -31.64 28.56
N GLU A 558 18.65 -32.96 28.34
CA GLU A 558 19.61 -33.96 28.85
C GLU A 558 21.04 -33.71 28.35
N ILE A 559 21.19 -33.24 27.11
CA ILE A 559 22.49 -32.95 26.49
C ILE A 559 23.01 -31.55 26.84
N GLY A 560 22.14 -30.64 27.31
CA GLY A 560 22.48 -29.22 27.53
C GLY A 560 22.45 -28.37 26.25
N ALA A 561 21.74 -28.83 25.22
CA ALA A 561 21.58 -28.13 23.95
C ALA A 561 20.40 -27.16 23.98
N ARG A 562 20.53 -25.98 23.36
CA ARG A 562 19.40 -25.08 23.12
C ARG A 562 18.60 -25.52 21.89
N LEU A 563 17.28 -25.43 21.96
CA LEU A 563 16.37 -25.85 20.90
C LEU A 563 15.65 -24.65 20.27
N PHE A 564 15.72 -24.55 18.95
CA PHE A 564 14.86 -23.69 18.14
C PHE A 564 13.98 -24.57 17.26
N ILE A 565 12.68 -24.61 17.54
CA ILE A 565 11.71 -25.42 16.81
C ILE A 565 10.97 -24.55 15.78
N ASP A 566 11.09 -24.87 14.50
CA ASP A 566 10.37 -24.21 13.40
C ASP A 566 9.00 -24.85 13.21
N ILE A 567 7.93 -24.06 13.32
CA ILE A 567 6.55 -24.50 13.04
C ILE A 567 5.96 -23.83 11.79
N SER A 568 6.78 -23.10 11.03
CA SER A 568 6.35 -22.25 9.91
C SER A 568 5.49 -23.00 8.88
N ASP A 569 5.89 -24.23 8.52
CA ASP A 569 5.20 -25.01 7.50
C ASP A 569 3.82 -25.49 7.98
N GLN A 570 3.65 -25.70 9.30
CA GLN A 570 2.41 -26.15 9.93
C GLN A 570 1.57 -25.02 10.53
N PHE A 571 2.07 -23.79 10.55
CA PHE A 571 1.32 -22.64 11.02
C PHE A 571 0.31 -22.18 9.97
N GLU A 572 -0.90 -21.85 10.42
CA GLU A 572 -2.01 -21.52 9.53
C GLU A 572 -2.85 -20.40 10.15
N LEU A 573 -3.07 -19.34 9.37
CA LEU A 573 -3.95 -18.23 9.74
C LEU A 573 -5.38 -18.60 9.33
N SER A 574 -6.09 -19.27 10.22
CA SER A 574 -7.45 -19.75 9.97
C SER A 574 -8.30 -19.62 11.23
N SER A 575 -9.61 -19.53 11.05
CA SER A 575 -10.58 -19.59 12.15
C SER A 575 -10.72 -21.00 12.75
N LEU A 576 -10.25 -22.03 12.03
CA LEU A 576 -10.14 -23.40 12.47
C LEU A 576 -8.75 -23.94 12.07
N PRO A 577 -7.68 -23.50 12.76
CA PRO A 577 -6.33 -23.86 12.37
C PRO A 577 -6.09 -25.36 12.56
N SER A 578 -5.27 -25.93 11.69
CA SER A 578 -4.85 -27.33 11.80
C SER A 578 -4.15 -27.63 13.13
N SER A 579 -4.24 -28.90 13.53
CA SER A 579 -3.68 -29.38 14.79
C SER A 579 -2.16 -29.33 14.79
N ASN A 580 -1.56 -28.58 15.73
CA ASN A 580 -0.12 -28.47 15.90
C ASN A 580 0.32 -28.95 17.31
N GLY A 581 1.20 -29.94 17.35
CA GLY A 581 1.69 -30.60 18.55
C GLY A 581 2.52 -29.71 19.46
N VAL A 582 3.32 -28.79 18.90
CA VAL A 582 4.06 -27.78 19.66
C VAL A 582 3.09 -26.82 20.33
N LEU A 583 2.11 -26.29 19.60
CA LEU A 583 1.13 -25.37 20.19
C LEU A 583 0.22 -26.05 21.23
N LYS A 584 -0.13 -27.34 21.03
CA LYS A 584 -0.83 -28.15 22.05
C LYS A 584 -0.03 -28.32 23.33
N TYR A 585 1.29 -28.49 23.22
CA TYR A 585 2.17 -28.51 24.38
C TYR A 585 2.12 -27.16 25.11
N LEU A 586 2.28 -26.04 24.38
CA LEU A 586 2.28 -24.70 24.97
C LEU A 586 0.96 -24.29 25.64
N ALA A 587 -0.15 -24.86 25.17
CA ALA A 587 -1.46 -24.66 25.80
C ALA A 587 -1.55 -25.30 27.20
N ARG A 588 -0.74 -26.33 27.48
CA ARG A 588 -0.77 -27.12 28.73
C ARG A 588 0.43 -26.86 29.63
N THR A 589 1.59 -26.57 29.05
CA THR A 589 2.86 -26.50 29.75
C THR A 589 3.63 -25.26 29.30
N PRO A 590 4.28 -24.51 30.20
CA PRO A 590 5.16 -23.42 29.81
C PRO A 590 6.34 -23.92 28.97
N LEU A 591 6.74 -23.13 27.96
CA LEU A 591 7.91 -23.46 27.15
C LEU A 591 9.19 -23.39 28.03
N PRO A 592 10.02 -24.44 28.11
CA PRO A 592 11.26 -24.41 28.88
C PRO A 592 12.24 -23.34 28.40
N SER A 593 13.10 -22.87 29.32
CA SER A 593 14.04 -21.76 29.06
C SER A 593 15.12 -22.05 28.02
N HIS A 594 15.31 -23.32 27.63
CA HIS A 594 16.23 -23.72 26.58
C HIS A 594 15.63 -23.75 25.19
N ALA A 595 14.31 -23.60 25.10
CA ALA A 595 13.56 -23.72 23.86
C ALA A 595 12.97 -22.37 23.42
N ALA A 596 12.93 -22.18 22.10
CA ALA A 596 12.24 -21.09 21.43
C ALA A 596 11.56 -21.61 20.16
N ILE A 597 10.43 -21.03 19.80
CA ILE A 597 9.64 -21.43 18.62
C ILE A 597 9.82 -20.38 17.54
N ILE A 598 10.15 -20.80 16.33
CA ILE A 598 10.23 -19.97 15.14
C ILE A 598 8.96 -20.18 14.31
N CYS A 599 8.34 -19.08 13.90
CA CYS A 599 7.16 -19.10 13.04
C CYS A 599 7.26 -18.04 11.95
N GLY A 600 7.49 -18.48 10.72
CA GLY A 600 7.43 -17.68 9.50
C GLY A 600 6.05 -17.75 8.85
N LEU A 601 5.58 -16.62 8.35
CA LEU A 601 4.28 -16.49 7.68
C LEU A 601 4.40 -16.80 6.17
N LEU A 602 4.65 -18.05 5.83
CA LEU A 602 5.12 -18.47 4.50
C LEU A 602 4.01 -18.72 3.45
N LYS A 603 2.75 -18.82 3.87
CA LYS A 603 1.63 -19.28 3.01
C LYS A 603 0.90 -18.13 2.29
N ASN A 604 1.57 -17.01 2.07
CA ASN A 604 0.97 -15.82 1.46
C ASN A 604 0.74 -16.02 -0.04
N GLN A 605 -0.53 -16.01 -0.47
CA GLN A 605 -0.91 -16.15 -1.88
C GLN A 605 -1.09 -14.80 -2.58
N VAL A 606 -1.41 -13.75 -1.83
CA VAL A 606 -1.61 -12.38 -2.35
C VAL A 606 -0.28 -11.74 -2.73
N TYR A 607 0.71 -11.84 -1.84
CA TYR A 607 2.05 -11.25 -1.99
C TYR A 607 3.11 -12.33 -1.69
N LYS A 608 3.41 -13.17 -2.70
CA LYS A 608 4.18 -14.42 -2.51
C LYS A 608 5.61 -14.24 -1.98
N ASP A 609 6.24 -13.10 -2.27
CA ASP A 609 7.59 -12.78 -1.79
C ASP A 609 7.60 -11.92 -0.51
N LEU A 610 6.43 -11.61 0.07
CA LEU A 610 6.31 -10.90 1.33
C LEU A 610 6.49 -11.89 2.48
N GLU A 611 7.51 -11.67 3.29
CA GLU A 611 7.84 -12.54 4.42
C GLU A 611 7.89 -11.71 5.72
N VAL A 612 7.40 -12.31 6.80
CA VAL A 612 7.61 -11.88 8.19
C VAL A 612 7.71 -13.16 9.02
N ALA A 613 8.59 -13.18 10.01
CA ALA A 613 8.63 -14.23 11.00
C ALA A 613 8.53 -13.66 12.42
N PHE A 614 8.18 -14.51 13.37
CA PHE A 614 8.26 -14.19 14.79
C PHE A 614 8.80 -15.38 15.57
N VAL A 615 9.45 -15.07 16.69
CA VAL A 615 9.99 -16.05 17.63
C VAL A 615 9.23 -15.92 18.95
N ILE A 616 8.79 -17.06 19.49
CA ILE A 616 8.17 -17.15 20.81
C ILE A 616 9.18 -17.74 21.79
N SER A 617 9.37 -17.06 22.92
CA SER A 617 10.09 -17.60 24.07
C SER A 617 9.43 -17.12 25.37
N GLU A 618 9.40 -17.99 26.37
CA GLU A 618 8.98 -17.65 27.73
C GLU A 618 10.16 -17.28 28.63
N GLU A 619 11.39 -17.27 28.09
CA GLU A 619 12.61 -16.84 28.78
C GLU A 619 12.91 -15.35 28.45
N PRO A 620 12.70 -14.41 29.40
CA PRO A 620 12.81 -12.98 29.12
C PRO A 620 14.21 -12.55 28.66
N THR A 621 15.25 -13.24 29.13
CA THR A 621 16.63 -12.94 28.71
C THR A 621 16.87 -13.22 27.23
N ILE A 622 16.24 -14.28 26.69
CA ILE A 622 16.30 -14.63 25.26
C ILE A 622 15.51 -13.62 24.45
N CYS A 623 14.27 -13.29 24.81
CA CYS A 623 13.47 -12.30 24.10
C CYS A 623 14.20 -10.95 24.00
N LYS A 624 14.80 -10.49 25.11
CA LYS A 624 15.57 -9.25 25.13
C LYS A 624 16.82 -9.32 24.26
N ALA A 625 17.54 -10.43 24.28
CA ALA A 625 18.73 -10.61 23.46
C ALA A 625 18.39 -10.67 21.96
N LEU A 626 17.33 -11.38 21.60
CA LEU A 626 16.82 -11.47 20.22
C LEU A 626 16.33 -10.11 19.70
N SER A 627 15.57 -9.35 20.51
CA SER A 627 15.16 -8.00 20.12
C SER A 627 16.37 -7.09 19.84
N LYS A 628 17.39 -7.14 20.69
CA LYS A 628 18.62 -6.36 20.50
C LYS A 628 19.44 -6.85 19.30
N SER A 629 19.45 -8.15 19.01
CA SER A 629 20.14 -8.67 17.83
C SER A 629 19.42 -8.27 16.54
N VAL A 630 18.08 -8.18 16.53
CA VAL A 630 17.34 -7.58 15.41
C VAL A 630 17.75 -6.12 15.20
N GLU A 631 17.74 -5.31 16.25
CA GLU A 631 18.19 -3.92 16.19
C GLU A 631 19.59 -3.81 15.60
N LEU A 632 20.49 -4.71 16.01
CA LEU A 632 21.90 -4.68 15.64
C LEU A 632 22.18 -5.23 14.25
N LEU A 633 21.60 -6.36 13.86
CA LEU A 633 21.97 -7.05 12.64
C LEU A 633 21.06 -6.68 11.47
N GLN A 634 19.83 -6.27 11.75
CA GLN A 634 18.79 -6.00 10.75
C GLN A 634 18.25 -4.56 10.81
N GLY A 635 18.49 -3.82 11.90
CA GLY A 635 17.91 -2.49 12.12
C GLY A 635 16.47 -2.58 12.63
N ASN A 636 15.53 -2.97 11.78
CA ASN A 636 14.12 -3.17 12.11
C ASN A 636 13.45 -4.13 11.14
N THR A 637 12.24 -4.58 11.49
CA THR A 637 11.36 -5.31 10.55
C THR A 637 10.46 -4.31 9.85
N ALA A 638 10.26 -4.43 8.54
CA ALA A 638 9.46 -3.48 7.77
C ALA A 638 8.01 -3.35 8.29
N LEU A 639 7.62 -2.11 8.65
CA LEU A 639 6.30 -1.76 9.18
C LEU A 639 5.14 -2.20 8.27
N ILE A 640 5.28 -2.00 6.96
CA ILE A 640 4.21 -2.32 6.00
C ILE A 640 3.97 -3.84 5.93
N SER A 641 5.01 -4.66 6.07
CA SER A 641 4.84 -6.11 6.14
C SER A 641 4.07 -6.53 7.40
N GLN A 642 4.32 -5.86 8.53
CA GLN A 642 3.54 -6.05 9.76
C GLN A 642 2.08 -5.56 9.62
N TYR A 643 1.83 -4.49 8.85
CA TYR A 643 0.47 -4.03 8.54
C TYR A 643 -0.34 -5.06 7.76
N TYR A 644 0.28 -5.73 6.78
CA TYR A 644 -0.39 -6.77 6.00
C TYR A 644 -0.87 -7.91 6.90
N TYR A 645 0.05 -8.60 7.57
CA TYR A 645 -0.31 -9.71 8.45
C TYR A 645 -1.11 -9.26 9.67
N GLY A 646 -0.86 -8.05 10.18
CA GLY A 646 -1.64 -7.45 11.25
C GLY A 646 -3.10 -7.24 10.86
N CYS A 647 -3.39 -6.92 9.60
CA CYS A 647 -4.76 -6.88 9.08
C CYS A 647 -5.40 -8.27 9.17
N LEU A 648 -4.72 -9.31 8.68
CA LEU A 648 -5.22 -10.69 8.70
C LEU A 648 -5.49 -11.19 10.14
N PHE A 649 -4.56 -10.98 11.07
CA PHE A 649 -4.77 -11.33 12.48
C PHE A 649 -5.94 -10.55 13.09
N ASN A 650 -6.04 -9.26 12.79
CA ASN A 650 -7.11 -8.43 13.31
C ASN A 650 -8.47 -8.88 12.80
N GLU A 651 -8.59 -9.26 11.52
CA GLU A 651 -9.85 -9.78 10.98
C GLU A 651 -10.28 -11.06 11.67
N LEU A 652 -9.36 -12.02 11.84
CA LEU A 652 -9.61 -13.25 12.59
C LEU A 652 -10.05 -12.95 14.04
N LEU A 653 -9.42 -11.98 14.70
CA LEU A 653 -9.76 -11.63 16.08
C LEU A 653 -11.03 -10.80 16.23
N SER A 654 -11.41 -10.02 15.21
CA SER A 654 -12.46 -8.98 15.30
C SER A 654 -13.87 -9.50 15.58
N PHE A 655 -14.17 -10.75 15.21
CA PHE A 655 -15.49 -11.36 15.43
C PHE A 655 -15.56 -12.24 16.69
N GLN A 656 -14.42 -12.49 17.36
CA GLN A 656 -14.37 -13.26 18.59
C GLN A 656 -14.70 -12.38 19.79
N LEU A 657 -15.52 -12.90 20.70
CA LEU A 657 -15.75 -12.24 21.97
C LEU A 657 -14.50 -12.43 22.85
N PRO A 658 -13.86 -11.34 23.32
CA PRO A 658 -12.72 -11.46 24.21
C PRO A 658 -13.11 -12.24 25.48
N ASP A 659 -12.20 -13.09 25.96
CA ASP A 659 -12.31 -13.80 27.24
C ASP A 659 -13.53 -14.73 27.41
N ARG A 660 -14.05 -15.29 26.30
CA ARG A 660 -15.14 -16.29 26.34
C ARG A 660 -14.78 -17.56 27.13
N HIS A 661 -13.50 -17.90 27.18
CA HIS A 661 -12.98 -19.07 27.88
C HIS A 661 -12.03 -18.64 28.99
N PRO A 662 -12.07 -19.28 30.18
CA PRO A 662 -11.09 -19.04 31.22
C PRO A 662 -9.67 -19.33 30.68
N PRO A 663 -8.64 -18.61 31.17
CA PRO A 663 -7.26 -18.91 30.81
C PRO A 663 -6.96 -20.38 31.07
N ALA A 664 -6.25 -21.04 30.15
CA ALA A 664 -5.81 -22.40 30.36
C ALA A 664 -4.91 -22.46 31.61
N GLU A 665 -5.29 -23.27 32.59
CA GLU A 665 -4.40 -23.61 33.72
C GLU A 665 -3.25 -24.45 33.16
N ARG A 666 -2.04 -23.91 33.21
CA ARG A 666 -0.84 -24.63 32.79
C ARG A 666 -0.24 -25.40 33.96
N GLU A 667 0.25 -26.59 33.67
CA GLU A 667 0.98 -27.40 34.64
C GLU A 667 2.27 -26.68 35.06
N SER A 668 2.52 -26.58 36.37
CA SER A 668 3.77 -26.06 36.90
C SER A 668 4.87 -27.11 36.66
N ASN A 669 5.87 -26.77 35.86
CA ASN A 669 7.02 -27.65 35.65
C ASN A 669 8.25 -27.03 36.34
N ASP A 670 8.64 -27.59 37.48
CA ASP A 670 9.90 -27.31 38.16
C ASP A 670 11.02 -28.13 37.47
N ALA A 671 11.36 -27.78 36.24
CA ALA A 671 12.49 -28.40 35.55
C ALA A 671 13.81 -27.81 36.09
N GLU A 672 14.70 -28.67 36.59
CA GLU A 672 16.05 -28.25 36.99
C GLU A 672 16.83 -27.69 35.79
N SER A 673 17.41 -26.51 35.95
CA SER A 673 18.19 -25.87 34.88
C SER A 673 19.52 -26.60 34.66
N SER A 674 19.59 -27.39 33.59
CA SER A 674 20.86 -27.94 33.10
C SER A 674 21.77 -26.81 32.59
N GLU A 675 23.09 -26.97 32.73
CA GLU A 675 24.06 -25.98 32.24
C GLU A 675 24.05 -25.99 30.70
N MET A 676 23.60 -24.88 30.10
CA MET A 676 23.44 -24.73 28.65
C MET A 676 24.40 -23.69 28.10
N ILE A 677 24.63 -23.73 26.78
CA ILE A 677 25.41 -22.69 26.11
C ILE A 677 24.82 -21.29 26.42
N GLY A 678 25.65 -20.42 26.97
CA GLY A 678 25.34 -19.00 27.15
C GLY A 678 25.48 -18.23 25.84
N PHE A 679 25.15 -16.95 25.85
CA PHE A 679 25.49 -16.07 24.73
C PHE A 679 27.02 -16.03 24.54
N SER A 680 27.50 -15.81 23.32
CA SER A 680 28.93 -15.71 23.06
C SER A 680 29.56 -14.53 23.80
N THR A 681 30.85 -14.59 24.11
CA THR A 681 31.55 -13.51 24.83
C THR A 681 31.44 -12.17 24.11
N SER A 682 31.48 -12.18 22.77
CA SER A 682 31.27 -10.98 21.95
C SER A 682 29.84 -10.46 22.06
N ALA A 683 28.83 -11.35 22.02
CA ALA A 683 27.44 -10.99 22.21
C ALA A 683 27.19 -10.41 23.61
N ILE A 684 27.68 -11.04 24.69
CA ILE A 684 27.54 -10.53 26.07
C ILE A 684 28.16 -9.14 26.19
N SER A 685 29.37 -8.96 25.66
CA SER A 685 30.06 -7.66 25.69
C SER A 685 29.25 -6.57 25.01
N VAL A 686 28.68 -6.85 23.84
CA VAL A 686 27.86 -5.86 23.11
C VAL A 686 26.51 -5.64 23.77
N LEU A 687 25.79 -6.68 24.16
CA LEU A 687 24.46 -6.59 24.77
C LEU A 687 24.48 -5.87 26.13
N THR A 688 25.62 -5.91 26.84
CA THR A 688 25.83 -5.24 28.14
C THR A 688 26.36 -3.82 27.98
N ASN A 689 27.34 -3.61 27.10
CA ASN A 689 28.09 -2.35 27.05
C ASN A 689 27.70 -1.42 25.90
N SER A 690 26.94 -1.88 24.90
CA SER A 690 26.47 -1.03 23.81
C SER A 690 25.15 -0.36 24.15
N GLU A 691 24.99 0.87 23.67
CA GLU A 691 23.75 1.62 23.79
C GLU A 691 22.79 1.26 22.65
N PHE A 692 21.68 0.63 23.03
CA PHE A 692 20.54 0.32 22.16
C PHE A 692 19.40 1.30 22.39
N SER A 693 18.46 1.34 21.45
CA SER A 693 17.19 2.04 21.60
C SER A 693 16.52 1.72 22.94
N ILE A 694 15.99 2.75 23.61
CA ILE A 694 15.29 2.54 24.88
C ILE A 694 13.92 1.95 24.58
N THR A 695 13.57 0.84 25.24
CA THR A 695 12.24 0.23 25.11
C THR A 695 11.27 0.86 26.10
N ASP A 696 10.00 0.99 25.69
CA ASP A 696 8.91 1.57 26.49
C ASP A 696 8.96 1.16 27.97
N THR A 697 8.89 2.17 28.85
CA THR A 697 8.64 1.95 30.28
C THR A 697 7.19 2.27 30.56
N GLU A 698 6.55 1.55 31.49
CA GLU A 698 5.13 1.75 31.86
C GLU A 698 4.78 3.18 32.36
N LYS A 699 5.77 4.08 32.47
CA LYS A 699 5.70 5.29 33.31
C LYS A 699 5.68 6.64 32.56
N SER A 700 5.76 6.70 31.23
CA SER A 700 5.46 7.90 30.42
C SER A 700 5.73 7.66 28.94
N PRO A 701 5.07 8.38 28.01
CA PRO A 701 5.41 8.30 26.58
C PRO A 701 6.82 8.84 26.35
N LEU A 702 7.72 7.96 25.92
CA LEU A 702 9.11 8.29 25.60
C LEU A 702 9.20 9.15 24.33
N ILE A 703 10.22 9.99 24.27
CA ILE A 703 10.57 10.77 23.06
C ILE A 703 11.88 10.22 22.50
N HIS A 704 11.82 9.56 21.34
CA HIS A 704 12.96 8.87 20.73
C HIS A 704 13.82 9.79 19.86
N MET A 705 14.91 10.33 20.41
CA MET A 705 15.99 10.95 19.64
C MET A 705 17.18 10.01 19.44
N ASP A 706 17.08 8.76 19.89
CA ASP A 706 18.13 7.74 19.96
C ASP A 706 18.10 6.70 18.82
N VAL A 707 17.28 6.94 17.78
CA VAL A 707 17.04 6.00 16.67
C VAL A 707 17.31 6.63 15.30
N ASP A 708 17.77 5.81 14.35
CA ASP A 708 18.04 6.21 12.95
C ASP A 708 16.77 6.12 12.06
N GLN A 709 15.67 6.75 12.49
CA GLN A 709 14.38 6.77 11.77
C GLN A 709 13.91 8.22 11.51
N ILE A 710 12.95 8.39 10.59
CA ILE A 710 12.33 9.66 10.22
C ILE A 710 10.85 9.60 10.58
N PHE A 711 10.41 10.54 11.40
CA PHE A 711 9.01 10.74 11.80
C PHE A 711 8.43 12.04 11.22
N LEU A 712 9.00 12.51 10.10
CA LEU A 712 8.49 13.66 9.35
C LEU A 712 7.26 13.26 8.51
N PRO A 713 6.40 14.22 8.12
CA PRO A 713 5.22 13.93 7.31
C PRO A 713 5.56 13.25 5.97
N THR A 714 4.86 12.16 5.65
CA THR A 714 5.01 11.40 4.40
C THR A 714 4.37 12.16 3.23
N PRO A 715 5.12 12.54 2.17
CA PRO A 715 4.58 13.28 1.03
C PRO A 715 3.51 12.51 0.25
N THR A 716 2.57 13.23 -0.37
CA THR A 716 1.51 12.66 -1.21
C THR A 716 2.04 11.74 -2.32
N PRO A 717 3.10 12.09 -3.09
CA PRO A 717 3.65 11.18 -4.10
C PRO A 717 4.19 9.87 -3.53
N VAL A 718 4.71 9.90 -2.29
CA VAL A 718 5.13 8.69 -1.58
C VAL A 718 3.91 7.86 -1.24
N LYS A 719 2.90 8.43 -0.56
CA LYS A 719 1.65 7.74 -0.22
C LYS A 719 1.00 7.09 -1.46
N SER A 720 0.98 7.79 -2.58
CA SER A 720 0.55 7.29 -3.90
C SER A 720 1.33 6.04 -4.32
N ALA A 721 2.65 6.13 -4.38
CA ALA A 721 3.51 5.05 -4.85
C ALA A 721 3.46 3.82 -3.92
N ILE A 722 3.23 4.01 -2.62
CA ILE A 722 2.97 2.92 -1.67
C ILE A 722 1.67 2.24 -2.02
N PHE A 723 0.56 2.98 -2.05
CA PHE A 723 -0.76 2.40 -2.27
C PHE A 723 -0.86 1.66 -3.62
N GLU A 724 -0.36 2.28 -4.69
CA GLU A 724 -0.37 1.67 -6.02
C GLU A 724 0.38 0.35 -6.07
N SER A 725 1.54 0.25 -5.41
CA SER A 725 2.34 -0.97 -5.42
C SER A 725 1.57 -2.19 -4.93
N PHE A 726 0.70 -2.01 -3.92
CA PHE A 726 -0.17 -3.06 -3.40
C PHE A 726 -1.46 -3.20 -4.19
N ALA A 727 -2.02 -2.10 -4.73
CA ALA A 727 -3.28 -2.12 -5.47
C ALA A 727 -3.17 -2.88 -6.80
N ARG A 728 -2.03 -2.78 -7.49
CA ARG A 728 -1.79 -3.44 -8.78
C ARG A 728 -1.82 -4.96 -8.67
N GLN A 729 -2.12 -5.61 -9.79
CA GLN A 729 -2.04 -7.06 -9.95
C GLN A 729 -1.06 -7.42 -11.05
N ASN A 730 -0.49 -8.62 -10.96
CA ASN A 730 0.38 -9.22 -11.98
C ASN A 730 1.60 -8.34 -12.36
N VAL A 731 2.17 -7.64 -11.38
CA VAL A 731 3.36 -6.81 -11.60
C VAL A 731 4.53 -7.70 -12.01
N THR A 732 5.12 -7.40 -13.18
CA THR A 732 6.23 -8.18 -13.72
C THR A 732 7.54 -7.84 -13.01
N GLU A 733 8.52 -8.76 -13.05
CA GLU A 733 9.85 -8.50 -12.49
C GLU A 733 10.53 -7.28 -13.15
N SER A 734 10.24 -7.00 -14.43
CA SER A 734 10.74 -5.81 -15.14
C SER A 734 10.14 -4.50 -14.60
N GLU A 735 8.88 -4.53 -14.16
CA GLU A 735 8.23 -3.39 -13.52
C GLU A 735 8.80 -3.15 -12.12
N CYS A 736 9.26 -4.19 -11.42
CA CYS A 736 9.91 -4.11 -10.11
C CYS A 736 11.43 -3.88 -10.17
N ASP A 737 12.08 -4.02 -11.32
CA ASP A 737 13.54 -3.85 -11.43
C ASP A 737 13.94 -2.39 -11.20
N THR A 738 14.53 -2.14 -10.03
CA THR A 738 15.03 -0.83 -9.59
C THR A 738 16.39 -0.49 -10.18
N THR A 739 17.10 -1.47 -10.75
CA THR A 739 18.50 -1.33 -11.16
C THR A 739 18.73 -0.19 -12.16
N PRO A 740 17.92 -0.01 -13.23
CA PRO A 740 18.13 1.07 -14.20
C PRO A 740 17.98 2.46 -13.56
N SER A 741 16.89 2.66 -12.81
CA SER A 741 16.60 3.93 -12.15
C SER A 741 17.62 4.26 -11.06
N LEU A 742 18.07 3.24 -10.32
CA LEU A 742 19.08 3.40 -9.27
C LEU A 742 20.46 3.72 -9.85
N LYS A 743 20.86 3.09 -10.97
CA LYS A 743 22.10 3.43 -11.69
C LYS A 743 22.14 4.90 -12.07
N ASN A 744 21.03 5.40 -12.63
CA ASN A 744 20.93 6.80 -13.02
C ASN A 744 20.97 7.72 -11.80
N PHE A 745 20.24 7.39 -10.74
CA PHE A 745 20.25 8.14 -9.49
C PHE A 745 21.65 8.24 -8.88
N ILE A 746 22.39 7.13 -8.78
CA ILE A 746 23.74 7.10 -8.23
C ILE A 746 24.70 7.92 -9.08
N LYS A 747 24.61 7.82 -10.41
CA LYS A 747 25.42 8.61 -11.34
C LYS A 747 25.15 10.11 -11.17
N THR A 748 23.89 10.52 -11.15
CA THR A 748 23.50 11.94 -11.05
C THR A 748 23.80 12.54 -9.69
N THR A 749 23.68 11.75 -8.61
CA THR A 749 23.82 12.26 -7.23
C THR A 749 25.25 12.18 -6.70
N TYR A 750 26.03 11.18 -7.13
CA TYR A 750 27.35 10.88 -6.57
C TYR A 750 28.48 10.88 -7.60
N GLY A 751 28.17 11.09 -8.89
CA GLY A 751 29.14 10.97 -9.96
C GLY A 751 29.81 9.60 -10.00
N PHE A 752 29.07 8.51 -9.71
CA PHE A 752 29.61 7.15 -9.71
C PHE A 752 29.01 6.33 -10.85
N SER A 753 29.82 6.02 -11.87
CA SER A 753 29.38 5.27 -13.05
C SER A 753 29.54 3.77 -12.85
N THR A 754 28.47 3.03 -13.11
CA THR A 754 28.50 1.56 -13.13
C THR A 754 28.83 1.00 -14.50
N ASN A 755 29.59 -0.09 -14.55
CA ASN A 755 29.97 -0.79 -15.78
C ASN A 755 29.25 -2.15 -15.90
N HIS A 756 29.54 -2.93 -16.94
CA HIS A 756 28.95 -4.27 -17.13
C HIS A 756 29.33 -5.29 -16.03
N ASN A 757 30.39 -5.02 -15.26
CA ASN A 757 30.85 -5.86 -14.15
C ASN A 757 30.28 -5.40 -12.80
N SER A 758 29.49 -4.33 -12.75
CA SER A 758 28.84 -3.86 -11.53
C SER A 758 27.68 -4.79 -11.14
N GLU A 759 27.73 -5.30 -9.92
CA GLU A 759 26.68 -6.09 -9.28
C GLU A 759 25.88 -5.22 -8.31
N PHE A 760 24.57 -5.43 -8.28
CA PHE A 760 23.64 -4.75 -7.41
C PHE A 760 23.03 -5.75 -6.44
N ILE A 761 23.10 -5.42 -5.16
CA ILE A 761 22.53 -6.22 -4.08
C ILE A 761 21.54 -5.34 -3.31
N TYR A 762 20.35 -5.87 -3.08
CA TYR A 762 19.27 -5.17 -2.38
C TYR A 762 18.93 -5.86 -1.06
N ALA A 763 18.61 -5.07 -0.05
CA ALA A 763 18.12 -5.54 1.25
C ALA A 763 17.04 -4.62 1.80
N ASP A 764 16.31 -5.08 2.80
CA ASP A 764 15.34 -4.24 3.50
C ASP A 764 16.00 -3.02 4.14
N CYS A 765 17.23 -3.15 4.64
CA CYS A 765 17.98 -2.00 5.17
C CYS A 765 19.48 -2.06 4.86
N PRO A 766 20.18 -0.91 4.84
CA PRO A 766 21.63 -0.86 4.64
C PRO A 766 22.44 -1.60 5.71
N GLN A 767 21.96 -1.61 6.96
CA GLN A 767 22.63 -2.28 8.07
C GLN A 767 22.69 -3.79 7.90
N ALA A 768 21.65 -4.42 7.34
CA ALA A 768 21.68 -5.84 6.99
C ALA A 768 22.76 -6.16 5.95
N ILE A 769 23.00 -5.26 5.00
CA ILE A 769 24.09 -5.40 4.02
C ILE A 769 25.46 -5.19 4.68
N PHE A 770 25.58 -4.17 5.54
CA PHE A 770 26.80 -3.92 6.30
C PHE A 770 27.21 -5.13 7.15
N THR A 771 26.26 -5.77 7.83
CA THR A 771 26.44 -7.04 8.55
C THR A 771 27.08 -8.11 7.66
N LYS A 772 26.59 -8.27 6.42
CA LYS A 772 27.17 -9.24 5.47
C LYS A 772 28.57 -8.83 5.00
N LEU A 773 28.84 -7.54 4.79
CA LEU A 773 30.17 -7.04 4.47
C LEU A 773 31.18 -7.31 5.60
N VAL A 774 30.78 -7.15 6.86
CA VAL A 774 31.61 -7.50 8.02
C VAL A 774 31.94 -9.00 8.05
N LEU A 775 30.95 -9.86 7.78
CA LEU A 775 31.19 -11.30 7.65
C LEU A 775 32.20 -11.61 6.55
N THR A 776 32.10 -10.96 5.38
CA THR A 776 33.10 -11.12 4.31
C THR A 776 34.48 -10.62 4.75
N CYS A 777 34.58 -9.51 5.49
CA CYS A 777 35.84 -9.01 6.04
C CYS A 777 36.49 -10.05 6.99
N ILE A 778 35.70 -10.70 7.85
CA ILE A 778 36.18 -11.76 8.75
C ILE A 778 36.73 -12.94 7.95
N GLN A 779 36.02 -13.35 6.89
CA GLN A 779 36.41 -14.48 6.04
C GLN A 779 37.74 -14.28 5.33
N GLU A 780 38.07 -13.04 4.99
CA GLU A 780 39.36 -12.71 4.36
C GLU A 780 40.50 -12.56 5.37
N ASN A 781 40.20 -12.75 6.66
CA ASN A 781 41.07 -12.44 7.79
C ASN A 781 41.60 -10.99 7.71
N ALA A 782 40.73 -10.08 7.27
CA ALA A 782 41.02 -8.67 7.08
C ALA A 782 40.73 -7.86 8.35
N THR A 783 41.21 -6.61 8.39
CA THR A 783 40.98 -5.70 9.52
C THR A 783 40.11 -4.54 9.07
N LEU A 784 39.00 -4.33 9.78
CA LEU A 784 38.03 -3.27 9.52
C LEU A 784 38.44 -1.98 10.23
N CYS A 785 38.79 -0.96 9.46
CA CYS A 785 39.17 0.36 9.90
C CYS A 785 37.92 1.26 9.96
N LEU A 786 37.52 1.66 11.17
CA LEU A 786 36.32 2.46 11.44
C LEU A 786 36.71 3.79 12.11
N PRO A 787 36.32 4.95 11.58
CA PRO A 787 36.57 6.22 12.26
C PRO A 787 35.72 6.38 13.52
N THR A 788 36.28 6.97 14.57
CA THR A 788 35.46 7.45 15.71
C THR A 788 34.53 8.56 15.23
N GLY A 789 33.29 8.62 15.74
CA GLY A 789 32.27 9.48 15.13
C GLY A 789 31.64 8.89 13.87
N SER A 790 31.57 7.56 13.78
CA SER A 790 30.74 6.83 12.82
C SER A 790 29.42 6.41 13.47
N ASN A 791 28.51 5.82 12.68
CA ASN A 791 27.30 5.21 13.21
C ASN A 791 27.64 4.14 14.28
N GLY A 792 27.12 4.32 15.49
CA GLY A 792 27.38 3.43 16.63
C GLY A 792 26.95 1.99 16.41
N ASN A 793 25.86 1.77 15.66
CA ASN A 793 25.35 0.44 15.37
C ASN A 793 26.37 -0.37 14.57
N TYR A 794 27.09 0.23 13.61
CA TYR A 794 28.09 -0.47 12.79
C TYR A 794 29.29 -0.93 13.59
N ILE A 795 29.73 -0.13 14.56
CA ILE A 795 30.80 -0.51 15.49
C ILE A 795 30.33 -1.69 16.35
N SER A 796 29.10 -1.64 16.87
CA SER A 796 28.52 -2.72 17.67
C SER A 796 28.31 -3.99 16.85
N VAL A 797 27.93 -3.91 15.57
CA VAL A 797 27.84 -5.06 14.65
C VAL A 797 29.19 -5.74 14.52
N ALA A 798 30.24 -4.96 14.22
CA ALA A 798 31.58 -5.50 14.06
C ALA A 798 32.10 -6.16 15.34
N LYS A 799 31.82 -5.57 16.52
CA LYS A 799 32.16 -6.17 17.83
C LYS A 799 31.36 -7.45 18.10
N PHE A 800 30.07 -7.46 17.78
CA PHE A 800 29.18 -8.60 18.02
C PHE A 800 29.61 -9.82 17.21
N LEU A 801 29.96 -9.61 15.95
CA LEU A 801 30.49 -10.63 15.03
C LEU A 801 31.96 -10.97 15.27
N ASN A 802 32.59 -10.40 16.30
CA ASN A 802 33.99 -10.62 16.66
C ASN A 802 34.98 -10.30 15.52
N ALA A 803 34.73 -9.24 14.75
CA ALA A 803 35.62 -8.77 13.70
C ALA A 803 36.88 -8.10 14.27
N LYS A 804 37.99 -8.17 13.52
CA LYS A 804 39.21 -7.39 13.82
C LYS A 804 38.96 -5.92 13.47
N ILE A 805 38.85 -5.06 14.48
CA ILE A 805 38.58 -3.63 14.30
C ILE A 805 39.84 -2.82 14.61
N MET A 806 40.15 -1.85 13.75
CA MET A 806 41.16 -0.83 14.00
C MET A 806 40.49 0.56 14.00
N PRO A 807 40.31 1.21 15.17
CA PRO A 807 39.67 2.52 15.22
C PRO A 807 40.58 3.61 14.62
N VAL A 808 40.04 4.45 13.74
CA VAL A 808 40.70 5.67 13.24
C VAL A 808 40.23 6.84 14.10
N VAL A 809 41.05 7.25 15.07
CA VAL A 809 40.67 8.28 16.04
C VAL A 809 40.65 9.67 15.39
N THR A 810 39.45 10.20 15.21
CA THR A 810 39.18 11.54 14.66
C THR A 810 39.28 12.62 15.73
N LYS A 811 39.45 13.88 15.32
CA LYS A 811 39.72 15.00 16.23
C LYS A 811 38.75 16.15 16.02
N LEU A 812 38.43 16.87 17.09
CA LEU A 812 37.56 18.06 17.06
C LEU A 812 38.07 19.16 16.13
N GLU A 813 39.39 19.32 15.98
CA GLU A 813 40.03 20.30 15.09
C GLU A 813 39.57 20.16 13.63
N ASN A 814 39.27 18.93 13.21
CA ASN A 814 38.73 18.61 11.88
C ASN A 814 37.24 18.24 11.97
N HIS A 815 36.58 18.68 13.04
CA HIS A 815 35.18 18.39 13.34
C HIS A 815 34.83 16.90 13.30
N PHE A 816 35.75 16.06 13.76
CA PHE A 816 35.66 14.59 13.75
C PHE A 816 35.57 13.94 12.36
N LYS A 817 35.91 14.66 11.29
CA LYS A 817 36.16 14.04 9.98
C LYS A 817 37.47 13.24 10.00
N MET A 818 37.51 12.17 9.21
CA MET A 818 38.73 11.41 8.95
C MET A 818 39.60 12.19 7.97
N THR A 819 40.91 12.29 8.26
CA THR A 819 41.87 13.01 7.41
C THR A 819 42.90 12.05 6.81
N GLN A 820 43.60 12.54 5.77
CA GLN A 820 44.64 11.78 5.07
C GLN A 820 45.74 11.26 6.01
N ASP A 821 46.25 12.14 6.88
CA ASP A 821 47.38 11.82 7.77
C ASP A 821 46.99 10.78 8.83
N LEU A 822 45.78 10.90 9.40
CA LEU A 822 45.25 9.93 10.36
C LEU A 822 45.08 8.56 9.71
N LEU A 823 44.51 8.52 8.51
CA LEU A 823 44.30 7.26 7.79
C LEU A 823 45.63 6.61 7.40
N SER A 824 46.60 7.38 6.88
CA SER A 824 47.90 6.82 6.48
C SER A 824 48.63 6.19 7.67
N GLY A 825 48.66 6.84 8.83
CA GLY A 825 49.31 6.30 10.03
C GLY A 825 48.68 5.00 10.54
N VAL A 826 47.36 4.83 10.36
CA VAL A 826 46.67 3.57 10.69
C VAL A 826 46.99 2.49 9.66
N LEU A 827 46.86 2.78 8.37
CA LEU A 827 47.01 1.79 7.29
C LEU A 827 48.44 1.26 7.15
N GLU A 828 49.45 2.00 7.61
CA GLU A 828 50.85 1.52 7.67
C GLU A 828 51.02 0.23 8.49
N ASN A 829 50.18 0.05 9.51
CA ASN A 829 50.31 -1.04 10.47
C ASN A 829 49.23 -2.13 10.29
N VAL A 830 48.44 -2.07 9.21
CA VAL A 830 47.30 -2.97 8.98
C VAL A 830 47.48 -3.81 7.73
N SER A 831 47.39 -5.13 7.87
CA SER A 831 47.34 -6.07 6.74
C SER A 831 45.91 -6.23 6.21
N LYS A 832 45.73 -6.17 4.89
CA LYS A 832 44.42 -6.25 4.20
C LYS A 832 43.37 -5.30 4.80
N PRO A 833 43.60 -3.98 4.76
CA PRO A 833 42.69 -3.03 5.38
C PRO A 833 41.36 -2.95 4.62
N TRP A 834 40.26 -3.00 5.36
CA TRP A 834 38.94 -2.59 4.91
C TRP A 834 38.62 -1.23 5.56
N VAL A 835 38.35 -0.19 4.78
CA VAL A 835 38.13 1.17 5.29
C VAL A 835 36.67 1.56 5.11
N TYR A 836 36.02 1.95 6.19
CA TYR A 836 34.66 2.50 6.15
C TYR A 836 34.70 4.03 6.10
N ILE A 837 33.92 4.62 5.19
CA ILE A 837 33.77 6.06 5.01
C ILE A 837 32.27 6.38 4.95
N ALA A 838 31.75 7.10 5.95
CA ALA A 838 30.39 7.66 5.88
C ALA A 838 30.44 8.95 5.06
N GLY A 839 30.01 8.91 3.80
CA GLY A 839 30.17 10.04 2.87
C GLY A 839 29.16 10.03 1.73
N PRO A 840 28.74 11.20 1.20
CA PRO A 840 29.22 12.54 1.52
C PRO A 840 28.98 13.04 2.95
N THR A 841 27.84 12.72 3.54
CA THR A 841 27.42 13.23 4.86
C THR A 841 27.79 12.24 5.97
N VAL A 842 28.53 12.72 6.97
CA VAL A 842 29.01 11.95 8.12
C VAL A 842 27.88 11.78 9.14
N ASN A 843 27.59 10.55 9.54
CA ASN A 843 26.71 10.25 10.67
C ASN A 843 27.58 9.81 11.87
N PRO A 844 27.49 10.47 13.05
CA PRO A 844 26.43 11.39 13.50
C PRO A 844 26.67 12.90 13.41
N THR A 845 27.84 13.35 12.97
CA THR A 845 28.20 14.78 13.07
C THR A 845 27.45 15.70 12.10
N GLY A 846 26.91 15.16 11.01
CA GLY A 846 26.19 15.94 10.00
C GLY A 846 27.09 16.79 9.10
N LEU A 847 28.40 16.56 9.12
CA LEU A 847 29.37 17.26 8.27
C LEU A 847 29.50 16.59 6.92
N ILE A 848 29.94 17.36 5.93
CA ILE A 848 30.03 16.90 4.55
C ILE A 848 31.50 16.84 4.14
N TYR A 849 31.90 15.73 3.53
CA TYR A 849 33.20 15.60 2.88
C TYR A 849 33.19 16.28 1.51
N SER A 850 34.21 17.09 1.23
CA SER A 850 34.43 17.64 -0.12
C SER A 850 35.03 16.59 -1.06
N ASN A 851 35.01 16.87 -2.37
CA ASN A 851 35.70 16.03 -3.37
C ASN A 851 37.19 15.87 -3.09
N ASP A 852 37.87 16.96 -2.71
CA ASP A 852 39.30 16.92 -2.44
C ASP A 852 39.59 16.05 -1.21
N GLU A 853 38.77 16.15 -0.16
CA GLU A 853 38.90 15.31 1.03
C GLU A 853 38.71 13.83 0.70
N ILE A 854 37.66 13.46 -0.05
CA ILE A 854 37.42 12.08 -0.47
C ILE A 854 38.54 11.59 -1.40
N GLY A 855 38.96 12.38 -2.38
CA GLY A 855 40.05 12.04 -3.28
C GLY A 855 41.35 11.76 -2.54
N ASN A 856 41.67 12.56 -1.52
CA ASN A 856 42.84 12.36 -0.67
C ASN A 856 42.76 11.08 0.15
N LEU A 857 41.59 10.78 0.76
CA LEU A 857 41.37 9.54 1.49
C LEU A 857 41.49 8.30 0.58
N LEU A 858 40.88 8.34 -0.60
CA LEU A 858 40.94 7.25 -1.57
C LEU A 858 42.36 7.05 -2.12
N THR A 859 43.14 8.12 -2.28
CA THR A 859 44.56 8.03 -2.66
C THR A 859 45.37 7.24 -1.63
N VAL A 860 45.14 7.48 -0.34
CA VAL A 860 45.76 6.70 0.74
C VAL A 860 45.29 5.25 0.70
N CYS A 861 43.98 4.99 0.57
CA CYS A 861 43.45 3.63 0.43
C CYS A 861 44.09 2.87 -0.76
N ALA A 862 44.25 3.53 -1.91
CA ALA A 862 44.85 2.95 -3.11
C ALA A 862 46.34 2.62 -2.92
N LYS A 863 47.09 3.47 -2.21
CA LYS A 863 48.50 3.25 -1.84
C LYS A 863 48.67 1.96 -1.02
N TYR A 864 47.79 1.72 -0.05
CA TYR A 864 47.86 0.53 0.81
C TYR A 864 47.10 -0.67 0.25
N GLY A 865 46.31 -0.51 -0.81
CA GLY A 865 45.55 -1.59 -1.44
C GLY A 865 44.31 -2.00 -0.64
N ALA A 866 43.66 -1.02 0.00
CA ALA A 866 42.51 -1.21 0.88
C ALA A 866 41.22 -1.48 0.11
N ARG A 867 40.30 -2.22 0.72
CA ARG A 867 38.90 -2.26 0.27
C ARG A 867 38.12 -1.17 0.96
N VAL A 868 37.38 -0.35 0.21
CA VAL A 868 36.69 0.82 0.75
C VAL A 868 35.19 0.62 0.67
N ILE A 869 34.51 0.78 1.80
CA ILE A 869 33.05 0.88 1.90
C ILE A 869 32.72 2.35 2.02
N ILE A 870 32.15 2.93 0.96
CA ILE A 870 31.59 4.28 0.99
C ILE A 870 30.11 4.15 1.31
N ASP A 871 29.70 4.61 2.49
CA ASP A 871 28.32 4.59 2.92
C ASP A 871 27.63 5.95 2.69
N THR A 872 26.71 5.96 1.75
CA THR A 872 25.87 7.11 1.36
C THR A 872 24.50 7.09 2.04
N SER A 873 24.23 6.16 2.96
CA SER A 873 22.89 5.94 3.53
C SER A 873 22.34 7.16 4.25
N PHE A 874 23.20 7.98 4.85
CA PHE A 874 22.82 9.19 5.60
C PHE A 874 22.95 10.49 4.79
N SER A 875 23.28 10.39 3.51
CA SER A 875 23.43 11.54 2.61
C SER A 875 22.14 11.87 1.86
N GLY A 876 22.01 13.09 1.33
CA GLY A 876 20.82 13.58 0.63
C GLY A 876 19.83 14.36 1.50
N VAL A 877 20.29 14.87 2.65
CA VAL A 877 19.54 15.73 3.58
C VAL A 877 20.40 16.91 4.01
N GLU A 878 20.83 17.75 3.07
CA GLU A 878 21.73 18.87 3.32
C GLU A 878 20.94 20.15 3.59
N PHE A 879 21.36 20.95 4.59
CA PHE A 879 20.58 22.08 5.08
C PHE A 879 20.49 23.26 4.10
N GLU A 880 21.46 23.38 3.17
CA GLU A 880 21.42 24.33 2.06
C GLU A 880 21.77 23.63 0.74
N GLN A 881 21.13 24.07 -0.35
CA GLN A 881 21.35 23.52 -1.69
C GLN A 881 22.79 23.69 -2.22
N ASN A 882 23.60 24.56 -1.60
CA ASN A 882 24.96 24.88 -2.02
C ASN A 882 26.04 24.07 -1.29
N TYR A 883 25.71 23.21 -0.31
CA TYR A 883 26.70 22.41 0.42
C TYR A 883 27.22 21.17 -0.35
N GLY A 884 27.39 21.26 -1.68
CA GLY A 884 28.35 20.42 -2.41
C GLY A 884 27.86 19.07 -2.98
N LEU A 885 26.61 18.64 -2.81
CA LEU A 885 26.15 17.40 -3.46
C LEU A 885 26.16 17.48 -5.00
N LYS A 886 25.86 18.65 -5.57
CA LYS A 886 25.97 18.87 -7.03
C LYS A 886 27.41 18.81 -7.54
N GLU A 887 28.38 18.93 -6.64
CA GLU A 887 29.79 18.92 -6.97
C GLU A 887 30.41 17.55 -6.71
N TRP A 888 29.77 16.65 -5.96
CA TRP A 888 30.38 15.36 -5.59
C TRP A 888 30.58 14.44 -6.81
N ASP A 889 31.84 14.14 -7.13
CA ASP A 889 32.26 13.36 -8.30
C ASP A 889 33.22 12.26 -7.87
N LEU A 890 32.65 11.09 -7.58
CA LEU A 890 33.42 9.92 -7.15
C LEU A 890 34.24 9.34 -8.31
N ASP A 891 33.71 9.32 -9.53
CA ASP A 891 34.43 8.86 -10.73
C ASP A 891 35.66 9.71 -10.97
N GLY A 892 35.54 11.04 -10.91
CA GLY A 892 36.67 11.96 -11.05
C GLY A 892 37.78 11.71 -10.02
N SER A 893 37.41 11.25 -8.82
CA SER A 893 38.36 10.84 -7.77
C SER A 893 38.99 9.47 -8.06
N LEU A 894 38.21 8.50 -8.54
CA LEU A 894 38.67 7.13 -8.83
C LEU A 894 39.54 7.05 -10.09
N VAL A 895 39.26 7.83 -11.13
CA VAL A 895 40.04 7.86 -12.38
C VAL A 895 41.48 8.31 -12.13
N LYS A 896 41.73 9.13 -11.11
CA LYS A 896 43.09 9.55 -10.72
C LYS A 896 43.91 8.41 -10.09
N LEU A 897 43.30 7.26 -9.79
CA LEU A 897 43.87 6.15 -9.00
C LEU A 897 44.20 4.90 -9.83
N ILE A 898 44.24 5.01 -11.17
CA ILE A 898 44.50 3.90 -12.11
C ILE A 898 45.83 3.17 -11.85
N SER A 899 46.79 3.80 -11.16
CA SER A 899 48.11 3.21 -10.81
C SER A 899 48.18 2.58 -9.41
N GLY A 900 47.06 2.42 -8.70
CA GLY A 900 47.00 1.83 -7.36
C GLY A 900 47.29 0.32 -7.30
N LYS A 901 47.42 -0.24 -6.09
CA LYS A 901 47.59 -1.69 -5.91
C LYS A 901 46.38 -2.45 -6.48
N PRO A 902 46.56 -3.63 -7.10
CA PRO A 902 45.45 -4.42 -7.67
C PRO A 902 44.36 -4.84 -6.66
N SER A 903 44.69 -4.85 -5.37
CA SER A 903 43.75 -5.20 -4.29
C SER A 903 42.82 -4.05 -3.88
N PHE A 904 43.10 -2.82 -4.32
CA PHE A 904 42.26 -1.66 -4.04
C PHE A 904 40.94 -1.76 -4.80
N ASN A 905 39.83 -1.76 -4.08
CA ASN A 905 38.49 -1.75 -4.65
C ASN A 905 37.55 -0.91 -3.79
N VAL A 906 36.52 -0.35 -4.41
CA VAL A 906 35.51 0.49 -3.74
C VAL A 906 34.14 -0.11 -3.98
N CYS A 907 33.33 -0.17 -2.92
CA CYS A 907 31.90 -0.46 -3.00
C CYS A 907 31.09 0.70 -2.42
N LEU A 908 29.88 0.86 -2.92
CA LEU A 908 28.95 1.91 -2.53
C LEU A 908 27.79 1.28 -1.77
N LEU A 909 27.73 1.49 -0.46
CA LEU A 909 26.58 1.17 0.39
C LEU A 909 25.64 2.38 0.41
N GLY A 910 24.33 2.14 0.38
CA GLY A 910 23.38 3.22 0.49
C GLY A 910 21.99 2.77 0.88
N GLY A 911 21.19 3.74 1.29
CA GLY A 911 19.76 3.62 1.54
C GLY A 911 18.97 4.70 0.80
N LEU A 912 17.73 4.40 0.44
CA LEU A 912 16.81 5.37 -0.18
C LEU A 912 15.94 6.11 0.85
N PHE A 913 15.89 5.60 2.08
CA PHE A 913 15.02 6.07 3.16
C PHE A 913 15.03 7.60 3.38
N PHE A 914 16.21 8.16 3.67
CA PHE A 914 16.39 9.60 3.92
C PHE A 914 16.19 10.46 2.67
N LYS A 915 16.41 9.89 1.49
CA LYS A 915 16.49 10.61 0.21
C LYS A 915 15.14 10.75 -0.49
N MET A 916 14.19 9.89 -0.13
CA MET A 916 12.86 9.82 -0.72
C MET A 916 11.75 10.15 0.25
N VAL A 917 12.11 10.49 1.50
CA VAL A 917 11.12 10.82 2.54
C VAL A 917 10.12 9.68 2.71
N SER A 918 10.62 8.45 2.68
CA SER A 918 9.72 7.31 2.61
C SER A 918 9.10 6.96 3.96
N GLY A 919 9.58 7.56 5.06
CA GLY A 919 9.03 7.57 6.43
C GLY A 919 9.00 6.21 7.14
N GLY A 920 8.63 5.14 6.42
CA GLY A 920 8.55 3.77 6.90
C GLY A 920 8.90 2.71 5.84
N ILE A 921 9.25 3.10 4.61
CA ILE A 921 9.80 2.15 3.61
C ILE A 921 11.32 2.17 3.65
N THR A 922 11.88 1.08 4.13
CA THR A 922 13.31 0.83 4.14
C THR A 922 13.72 0.16 2.83
N PHE A 923 14.83 0.62 2.25
CA PHE A 923 15.43 0.02 1.05
C PHE A 923 16.94 0.28 1.09
N GLY A 924 17.71 -0.77 1.30
CA GLY A 924 19.17 -0.77 1.26
C GLY A 924 19.68 -1.30 -0.07
N PHE A 925 20.78 -0.73 -0.56
CA PHE A 925 21.48 -1.21 -1.74
C PHE A 925 23.00 -1.23 -1.53
N LEU A 926 23.66 -2.13 -2.26
CA LEU A 926 25.10 -2.18 -2.41
C LEU A 926 25.43 -2.29 -3.89
N VAL A 927 26.31 -1.40 -4.34
CA VAL A 927 26.90 -1.44 -5.69
C VAL A 927 28.37 -1.81 -5.57
N VAL A 928 28.76 -2.85 -6.27
CA VAL A 928 30.09 -3.42 -6.15
C VAL A 928 30.58 -3.93 -7.50
N ASP A 929 31.87 -3.73 -7.81
CA ASP A 929 32.50 -4.36 -8.98
C ASP A 929 32.75 -5.84 -8.66
N ARG A 930 32.46 -6.78 -9.57
CA ARG A 930 32.73 -8.21 -9.35
C ARG A 930 34.16 -8.51 -8.89
N ARG A 931 35.14 -7.70 -9.27
CA ARG A 931 36.54 -7.81 -8.81
C ARG A 931 36.71 -7.58 -7.31
N PHE A 932 35.78 -6.88 -6.67
CA PHE A 932 35.74 -6.68 -5.22
C PHE A 932 35.73 -8.01 -4.47
N TRP A 933 35.07 -9.02 -5.02
CA TRP A 933 34.98 -10.36 -4.43
C TRP A 933 36.23 -11.23 -4.66
N GLY A 934 37.14 -10.85 -5.56
CA GLY A 934 38.26 -11.71 -5.97
C GLY A 934 37.79 -13.01 -6.64
N ASP A 935 38.42 -14.14 -6.31
CA ASP A 935 38.08 -15.48 -6.84
C ASP A 935 36.91 -16.16 -6.10
N GLY A 936 36.38 -15.54 -5.04
CA GLY A 936 35.29 -16.07 -4.23
C GLY A 936 33.91 -15.69 -4.76
N ILE A 937 32.98 -16.65 -4.85
CA ILE A 937 31.56 -16.37 -5.10
C ILE A 937 30.87 -16.08 -3.76
N TYR A 938 30.76 -14.80 -3.37
CA TYR A 938 30.03 -14.40 -2.18
C TYR A 938 28.55 -14.17 -2.51
N LYS A 939 27.71 -15.16 -2.20
CA LYS A 939 26.25 -14.94 -2.12
C LYS A 939 25.92 -14.59 -0.68
N PHE A 940 25.28 -13.44 -0.46
CA PHE A 940 24.73 -13.07 0.85
C PHE A 940 23.52 -13.94 1.20
N SER A 941 23.76 -15.22 1.50
CA SER A 941 22.75 -16.16 1.98
C SER A 941 22.06 -15.59 3.23
N GLY A 942 20.75 -15.74 3.31
CA GLY A 942 19.95 -15.28 4.46
C GLY A 942 19.71 -13.76 4.51
N LEU A 943 20.21 -12.98 3.55
CA LEU A 943 19.91 -11.55 3.47
C LEU A 943 18.44 -11.34 3.14
N SER A 944 17.72 -10.63 4.02
CA SER A 944 16.34 -10.21 3.76
C SER A 944 16.28 -9.24 2.60
N LYS A 945 15.51 -9.59 1.57
CA LYS A 945 15.39 -8.81 0.33
C LYS A 945 14.11 -7.98 0.36
N PRO A 946 14.14 -6.78 -0.24
CA PRO A 946 12.94 -5.96 -0.34
C PRO A 946 11.89 -6.68 -1.18
N HIS A 947 10.69 -6.73 -0.63
CA HIS A 947 9.50 -7.24 -1.30
C HIS A 947 9.25 -6.54 -2.65
N SER A 948 8.65 -7.24 -3.61
CA SER A 948 8.26 -6.72 -4.92
C SER A 948 7.53 -5.37 -4.86
N THR A 949 6.62 -5.16 -3.90
CA THR A 949 5.92 -3.87 -3.76
C THR A 949 6.85 -2.74 -3.32
N VAL A 950 7.78 -3.02 -2.40
CA VAL A 950 8.80 -2.06 -1.96
C VAL A 950 9.75 -1.72 -3.11
N ARG A 951 10.14 -2.71 -3.92
CA ARG A 951 10.96 -2.51 -5.13
C ARG A 951 10.23 -1.64 -6.15
N TYR A 952 8.95 -1.92 -6.39
CA TYR A 952 8.10 -1.11 -7.27
C TYR A 952 8.00 0.34 -6.78
N THR A 953 7.69 0.55 -5.49
CA THR A 953 7.62 1.90 -4.90
C THR A 953 8.95 2.62 -5.04
N ALA A 954 10.08 1.97 -4.71
CA ALA A 954 11.41 2.56 -4.84
C ALA A 954 11.70 2.98 -6.30
N LYS A 955 11.42 2.11 -7.27
CA LYS A 955 11.58 2.43 -8.70
C LYS A 955 10.72 3.62 -9.11
N LYS A 956 9.44 3.61 -8.77
CA LYS A 956 8.51 4.69 -9.11
C LYS A 956 8.97 6.04 -8.55
N LEU A 957 9.45 6.06 -7.30
CA LEU A 957 9.97 7.29 -6.68
C LEU A 957 11.30 7.76 -7.31
N LEU A 958 12.18 6.84 -7.70
CA LEU A 958 13.39 7.17 -8.48
C LEU A 958 13.03 7.80 -9.83
N ASP A 959 12.07 7.22 -10.54
CA ASP A 959 11.63 7.70 -11.86
C ASP A 959 10.96 9.08 -11.77
N LEU A 960 10.09 9.29 -10.77
CA LEU A 960 9.44 10.59 -10.52
C LEU A 960 10.47 11.69 -10.21
N ARG A 961 11.50 11.35 -9.44
CA ARG A 961 12.60 12.28 -9.13
C ARG A 961 13.39 12.65 -10.38
N GLU A 962 13.68 11.69 -11.25
CA GLU A 962 14.41 11.93 -12.49
C GLU A 962 13.62 12.82 -13.46
N GLN A 963 12.31 12.60 -13.53
CA GLN A 963 11.38 13.42 -14.31
C GLN A 963 11.21 14.84 -13.72
N LYS A 964 11.81 15.13 -12.57
CA LYS A 964 11.69 16.37 -11.81
C LYS A 964 10.23 16.73 -11.53
N ALA A 965 9.42 15.74 -11.14
CA ALA A 965 8.05 15.96 -10.72
C ALA A 965 8.01 16.99 -9.57
N GLY A 966 7.33 18.11 -9.79
CA GLY A 966 7.33 19.27 -8.89
C GLY A 966 6.99 18.89 -7.46
N ASP A 967 5.89 18.17 -7.26
CA ASP A 967 5.37 17.82 -5.93
C ASP A 967 6.36 17.03 -5.05
N LEU A 968 7.11 16.07 -5.61
CA LEU A 968 8.07 15.27 -4.85
C LEU A 968 9.33 16.08 -4.50
N LEU A 969 9.82 16.89 -5.45
CA LEU A 969 10.97 17.75 -5.23
C LEU A 969 10.67 18.87 -4.25
N ASP A 970 9.49 19.49 -4.36
CA ASP A 970 9.02 20.55 -3.48
C ASP A 970 8.82 20.02 -2.06
N ALA A 971 8.24 18.83 -1.90
CA ALA A 971 8.12 18.17 -0.60
C ALA A 971 9.48 17.87 0.03
N THR A 972 10.43 17.34 -0.76
CA THR A 972 11.80 17.06 -0.29
C THR A 972 12.51 18.34 0.14
N GLN A 973 12.40 19.42 -0.65
CA GLN A 973 12.99 20.71 -0.32
C GLN A 973 12.34 21.35 0.92
N GLY A 974 11.02 21.23 1.06
CA GLY A 974 10.28 21.69 2.24
C GLY A 974 10.79 21.03 3.52
N GLN A 975 11.08 19.73 3.46
CA GLN A 975 11.63 19.01 4.61
C GLN A 975 13.08 19.37 4.94
N TRP A 976 13.93 19.62 3.95
CA TRP A 976 15.29 20.10 4.22
C TRP A 976 15.28 21.46 4.92
N LYS A 977 14.39 22.36 4.50
CA LYS A 977 14.17 23.65 5.18
C LYS A 977 13.67 23.44 6.62
N LEU A 978 12.76 22.50 6.84
CA LEU A 978 12.28 22.15 8.18
C LEU A 978 13.42 21.65 9.07
N LEU A 979 14.22 20.69 8.59
CA LEU A 979 15.35 20.14 9.34
C LEU A 979 16.43 21.20 9.63
N SER A 980 16.72 22.09 8.67
CA SER A 980 17.62 23.23 8.87
C SER A 980 17.09 24.19 9.95
N GLY A 981 15.79 24.50 9.94
CA GLY A 981 15.15 25.30 10.98
C GLY A 981 15.22 24.63 12.36
N ARG A 982 14.95 23.32 12.42
CA ARG A 982 15.04 22.52 13.65
C ARG A 982 16.47 22.41 14.17
N PHE A 983 17.47 22.32 13.30
CA PHE A 983 18.88 22.36 13.67
C PHE A 983 19.20 23.65 14.44
N LYS A 984 18.80 24.81 13.90
CA LYS A 984 19.02 26.11 14.55
C LYS A 984 18.35 26.18 15.93
N GLN A 985 17.08 25.78 16.02
CA GLN A 985 16.33 25.79 17.29
C GLN A 985 16.92 24.85 18.34
N LEU A 986 17.28 23.62 17.94
CA LEU A 986 17.89 22.65 18.85
C LEU A 986 19.28 23.11 19.29
N LYS A 987 20.08 23.67 18.38
CA LYS A 987 21.38 24.26 18.69
C LYS A 987 21.26 25.38 19.72
N GLU A 988 20.39 26.36 19.48
CA GLU A 988 20.14 27.48 20.41
C GLU A 988 19.71 26.98 21.79
N THR A 989 18.83 25.98 21.84
CA THR A 989 18.36 25.39 23.10
C THR A 989 19.47 24.65 23.85
N LEU A 990 20.26 23.83 23.15
CA LEU A 990 21.38 23.09 23.72
C LEU A 990 22.47 24.04 24.25
N GLU A 991 22.88 25.03 23.45
CA GLU A 991 23.86 26.05 23.86
C GLU A 991 23.36 26.88 25.05
N GLY A 992 22.08 27.27 25.05
CA GLY A 992 21.43 27.95 26.17
C GLY A 992 21.39 27.12 27.46
N CYS A 993 21.38 25.79 27.33
CA CYS A 993 21.47 24.83 28.43
C CYS A 993 22.92 24.42 28.78
N GLY A 994 23.92 25.07 28.18
CA GLY A 994 25.34 24.84 28.49
C GLY A 994 25.95 23.59 27.84
N TRP A 995 25.41 23.17 26.70
CA TRP A 995 26.05 22.17 25.83
C TRP A 995 26.94 22.84 24.77
N GLU A 996 28.06 22.20 24.43
CA GLU A 996 28.91 22.57 23.31
C GLU A 996 28.48 21.78 22.06
N VAL A 997 27.84 22.45 21.10
CA VAL A 997 27.28 21.82 19.90
C VAL A 997 28.32 21.81 18.77
N VAL A 998 28.46 20.68 18.07
CA VAL A 998 29.24 20.58 16.84
C VAL A 998 28.39 21.08 15.67
N GLU A 999 28.94 21.97 14.85
CA GLU A 999 28.24 22.47 13.65
C GLU A 999 27.94 21.33 12.67
N ALA A 1000 26.74 21.34 12.09
CA ALA A 1000 26.30 20.36 11.09
C ALA A 1000 25.83 21.08 9.82
N CYS A 1001 26.11 20.47 8.67
CA CYS A 1001 25.71 20.97 7.35
C CYS A 1001 24.60 20.13 6.70
N GLY A 1002 24.28 18.97 7.27
CA GLY A 1002 23.24 18.07 6.78
C GLY A 1002 23.03 16.84 7.66
N GLY A 1003 22.25 15.91 7.15
CA GLY A 1003 21.80 14.72 7.87
C GLY A 1003 20.64 15.01 8.81
N VAL A 1004 20.36 14.05 9.69
CA VAL A 1004 19.27 14.13 10.68
C VAL A 1004 19.77 14.16 12.12
N SER A 1005 21.08 14.26 12.35
CA SER A 1005 21.68 14.16 13.68
C SER A 1005 22.53 15.37 14.04
N ILE A 1006 22.60 15.65 15.33
CA ILE A 1006 23.48 16.65 15.95
C ILE A 1006 24.30 15.96 17.03
N VAL A 1007 25.55 16.38 17.19
CA VAL A 1007 26.43 15.93 18.25
C VAL A 1007 26.77 17.09 19.19
N ALA A 1008 26.63 16.89 20.49
CA ALA A 1008 26.88 17.94 21.50
C ALA A 1008 27.48 17.38 22.79
N LYS A 1009 28.26 18.20 23.49
CA LYS A 1009 28.92 17.85 24.76
C LYS A 1009 28.30 18.60 25.95
N PRO A 1010 27.88 17.93 27.03
CA PRO A 1010 27.17 18.55 28.16
C PRO A 1010 28.12 19.21 29.18
N SER A 1011 28.97 20.12 28.74
CA SER A 1011 30.03 20.71 29.57
C SER A 1011 29.51 21.32 30.88
N ALA A 1012 28.31 21.92 30.89
CA ALA A 1012 27.72 22.51 32.08
C ALA A 1012 27.16 21.49 33.11
N TYR A 1013 27.04 20.21 32.76
CA TYR A 1013 26.42 19.20 33.63
C TYR A 1013 27.44 18.28 34.32
N ILE A 1014 28.60 18.08 33.71
CA ILE A 1014 29.62 17.16 34.23
C ILE A 1014 30.05 17.58 35.64
N GLY A 1015 29.98 16.64 36.58
CA GLY A 1015 30.32 16.85 37.99
C GLY A 1015 29.20 17.43 38.87
N LYS A 1016 28.05 17.82 38.30
CA LYS A 1016 26.88 18.25 39.08
C LYS A 1016 26.16 17.06 39.72
N LYS A 1017 25.53 17.29 40.87
CA LYS A 1017 24.72 16.29 41.58
C LYS A 1017 23.27 16.45 41.13
N LEU A 1018 22.63 15.35 40.77
CA LEU A 1018 21.20 15.32 40.45
C LEU A 1018 20.50 14.35 41.40
N GLU A 1019 19.42 14.81 42.02
CA GLU A 1019 18.53 14.00 42.85
C GLU A 1019 17.12 13.99 42.24
N LEU A 1020 16.67 12.81 41.82
CA LEU A 1020 15.35 12.60 41.26
C LEU A 1020 14.48 11.83 42.25
N ASN A 1021 13.38 12.45 42.68
CA ASN A 1021 12.39 11.83 43.54
C ASN A 1021 11.39 11.03 42.71
N GLN A 1022 11.24 9.73 42.99
CA GLN A 1022 10.18 8.93 42.38
C GLN A 1022 8.85 9.23 43.08
N HIS A 1023 7.85 9.72 42.33
CA HIS A 1023 6.49 9.80 42.86
C HIS A 1023 6.02 8.37 43.22
N ASN A 1024 5.65 8.19 44.49
CA ASN A 1024 5.15 6.95 45.12
C ASN A 1024 6.16 5.81 45.38
N SER A 1025 7.48 6.09 45.48
CA SER A 1025 8.42 5.14 46.08
C SER A 1025 9.39 5.84 47.05
N SER A 1026 9.86 5.13 48.07
CA SER A 1026 10.80 5.65 49.08
C SER A 1026 12.25 5.74 48.58
N CYS A 1027 12.49 5.58 47.27
CA CYS A 1027 13.83 5.48 46.68
C CYS A 1027 14.11 6.67 45.75
N SER A 1028 14.96 7.61 46.20
CA SER A 1028 15.46 8.71 45.36
C SER A 1028 16.69 8.26 44.56
N TRP A 1029 16.73 8.59 43.28
CA TRP A 1029 17.90 8.33 42.43
C TRP A 1029 18.85 9.52 42.57
N LYS A 1030 20.06 9.28 43.09
CA LYS A 1030 21.11 10.30 43.25
C LYS A 1030 22.33 9.90 42.46
N ALA A 1031 22.83 10.79 41.61
CA ALA A 1031 24.09 10.57 40.91
C ALA A 1031 24.87 11.87 40.73
N VAL A 1032 26.19 11.74 40.63
CA VAL A 1032 27.06 12.78 40.07
C VAL A 1032 27.12 12.57 38.57
N LEU A 1033 26.70 13.56 37.80
CA LEU A 1033 26.57 13.45 36.36
C LEU A 1033 27.94 13.33 35.68
N ASN A 1034 28.05 12.38 34.77
CA ASN A 1034 29.23 12.11 33.95
C ASN A 1034 28.80 11.49 32.60
N ASP A 1035 29.77 11.24 31.72
CA ASP A 1035 29.57 10.70 30.38
C ASP A 1035 28.75 9.39 30.34
N SER A 1036 28.81 8.56 31.39
CA SER A 1036 28.16 7.25 31.42
C SER A 1036 26.71 7.28 31.90
N ASN A 1037 26.30 8.31 32.66
CA ASN A 1037 24.98 8.31 33.32
C ASN A 1037 24.04 9.46 32.90
N ILE A 1038 24.51 10.46 32.13
CA ILE A 1038 23.65 11.55 31.65
C ILE A 1038 22.49 11.04 30.79
N ARG A 1039 22.74 10.03 29.95
CA ARG A 1039 21.70 9.38 29.15
C ARG A 1039 20.58 8.82 30.04
N GLU A 1040 20.93 8.06 31.07
CA GLU A 1040 19.97 7.49 32.03
C GLU A 1040 19.25 8.58 32.84
N ALA A 1041 20.01 9.58 33.29
CA ALA A 1041 19.49 10.73 34.04
C ALA A 1041 18.42 11.48 33.25
N MET A 1042 18.68 11.76 31.97
CA MET A 1042 17.77 12.50 31.09
C MET A 1042 16.46 11.75 30.86
N VAL A 1043 16.55 10.44 30.60
CA VAL A 1043 15.37 9.57 30.41
C VAL A 1043 14.55 9.48 31.69
N ARG A 1044 15.19 9.25 32.84
CA ARG A 1044 14.49 9.18 34.15
C ARG A 1044 13.84 10.50 34.54
N ALA A 1045 14.49 11.63 34.23
CA ALA A 1045 14.00 12.96 34.60
C ALA A 1045 12.89 13.48 33.70
N THR A 1046 12.96 13.18 32.39
CA THR A 1046 12.15 13.87 31.37
C THR A 1046 11.51 12.96 30.33
N GLY A 1047 11.89 11.68 30.26
CA GLY A 1047 11.43 10.74 29.22
C GLY A 1047 12.11 10.92 27.86
N LEU A 1048 13.12 11.79 27.74
CA LEU A 1048 13.84 12.03 26.49
C LEU A 1048 14.97 11.01 26.30
N CYS A 1049 14.93 10.26 25.19
CA CYS A 1049 15.91 9.23 24.86
C CYS A 1049 16.96 9.78 23.88
N ILE A 1050 18.24 9.75 24.27
CA ILE A 1050 19.39 10.20 23.46
C ILE A 1050 20.47 9.12 23.36
N ASN A 1051 21.40 9.25 22.41
CA ASN A 1051 22.60 8.42 22.38
C ASN A 1051 23.76 9.14 23.06
N GLY A 1052 24.60 8.42 23.78
CA GLY A 1052 25.77 8.90 24.50
C GLY A 1052 27.11 8.52 23.84
N PRO A 1053 28.23 8.79 24.56
CA PRO A 1053 29.59 8.64 24.02
C PRO A 1053 29.95 7.23 23.57
N SER A 1054 29.34 6.19 24.17
CA SER A 1054 29.65 4.81 23.77
C SER A 1054 29.03 4.45 22.41
N TRP A 1055 27.92 5.09 22.04
CA TRP A 1055 27.31 4.98 20.72
C TRP A 1055 28.03 5.85 19.69
N THR A 1056 28.29 7.13 19.99
CA THR A 1056 28.96 8.04 19.04
C THR A 1056 30.41 7.63 18.76
N GLY A 1057 31.04 6.94 19.71
CA GLY A 1057 32.46 6.64 19.69
C GLY A 1057 33.35 7.87 19.91
N ILE A 1058 32.75 9.03 20.27
CA ILE A 1058 33.46 10.28 20.55
C ILE A 1058 33.35 10.56 22.06
N PRO A 1059 34.46 10.56 22.81
CA PRO A 1059 34.44 10.78 24.26
C PRO A 1059 33.76 12.10 24.65
N GLY A 1060 32.77 12.03 25.56
CA GLY A 1060 32.03 13.18 26.07
C GLY A 1060 30.93 13.73 25.18
N TYR A 1061 30.71 13.19 23.97
CA TYR A 1061 29.72 13.72 23.04
C TYR A 1061 28.50 12.79 22.89
N PHE A 1062 27.32 13.41 22.92
CA PHE A 1062 26.01 12.78 22.82
C PHE A 1062 25.37 13.14 21.48
N ARG A 1063 24.51 12.26 20.96
CA ARG A 1063 23.82 12.44 19.69
C ARG A 1063 22.32 12.62 19.90
N PHE A 1064 21.77 13.58 19.16
CA PHE A 1064 20.37 13.98 19.12
C PHE A 1064 19.87 13.89 17.67
N THR A 1065 18.65 13.41 17.46
CA THR A 1065 18.04 13.29 16.12
C THR A 1065 16.96 14.35 15.88
N LEU A 1066 16.94 14.96 14.69
CA LEU A 1066 16.07 16.08 14.30
C LEU A 1066 14.75 15.66 13.65
N ALA A 1067 14.68 14.46 13.11
CA ALA A 1067 13.57 13.97 12.29
C ALA A 1067 12.40 13.42 13.12
N LEU A 1068 11.89 14.22 14.06
CA LEU A 1068 10.76 13.90 14.94
C LEU A 1068 9.40 14.39 14.37
N GLN A 1069 8.29 13.97 14.99
CA GLN A 1069 7.01 14.67 14.81
C GLN A 1069 7.10 16.11 15.34
N ASP A 1070 6.26 17.03 14.84
CA ASP A 1070 6.30 18.44 15.29
C ASP A 1070 6.01 18.59 16.79
N SER A 1071 5.04 17.84 17.31
CA SER A 1071 4.70 17.77 18.74
C SER A 1071 5.88 17.25 19.57
N ASP A 1072 6.50 16.15 19.13
CA ASP A 1072 7.60 15.52 19.86
C ASP A 1072 8.90 16.32 19.78
N PHE A 1073 9.16 17.02 18.66
CA PHE A 1073 10.29 17.94 18.56
C PHE A 1073 10.16 19.09 19.56
N THR A 1074 8.97 19.71 19.64
CA THR A 1074 8.69 20.78 20.60
C THR A 1074 8.85 20.28 22.04
N ARG A 1075 8.27 19.13 22.36
CA ARG A 1075 8.42 18.48 23.67
C ARG A 1075 9.86 18.10 23.98
N ALA A 1076 10.67 17.71 23.00
CA ALA A 1076 12.09 17.42 23.20
C ALA A 1076 12.86 18.66 23.66
N LEU A 1077 12.60 19.83 23.07
CA LEU A 1077 13.20 21.10 23.51
C LEU A 1077 12.79 21.44 24.95
N GLU A 1078 11.51 21.26 25.30
CA GLU A 1078 11.02 21.43 26.67
C GLU A 1078 11.70 20.46 27.65
N CYS A 1079 11.89 19.19 27.27
CA CYS A 1079 12.61 18.22 28.08
C CYS A 1079 14.07 18.62 28.32
N ILE A 1080 14.77 19.15 27.30
CA ILE A 1080 16.16 19.63 27.46
C ILE A 1080 16.21 20.79 28.47
N ASN A 1081 15.31 21.77 28.34
CA ASN A 1081 15.22 22.90 29.28
C ASN A 1081 14.88 22.44 30.70
N LYS A 1082 13.89 21.55 30.85
CA LYS A 1082 13.50 20.99 32.15
C LYS A 1082 14.63 20.21 32.80
N PHE A 1083 15.41 19.45 32.02
CA PHE A 1083 16.57 18.76 32.53
C PHE A 1083 17.63 19.75 33.03
N ASN A 1084 17.88 20.84 32.31
CA ASN A 1084 18.78 21.91 32.74
C ASN A 1084 18.33 22.53 34.08
N GLU A 1085 17.04 22.80 34.25
CA GLU A 1085 16.48 23.30 35.51
C GLU A 1085 16.76 22.32 36.67
N LEU A 1086 16.44 21.04 36.48
CA LEU A 1086 16.64 20.01 37.50
C LEU A 1086 18.11 19.80 37.91
N VAL A 1087 19.06 20.05 37.00
CA VAL A 1087 20.50 19.91 37.26
C VAL A 1087 21.10 21.12 37.97
N ASN A 1088 20.45 22.29 37.86
CA ASN A 1088 20.92 23.55 38.45
C ASN A 1088 20.30 23.87 39.81
N PHE A 1089 19.27 23.14 40.24
CA PHE A 1089 18.68 23.17 41.58
C PHE A 1089 19.22 22.02 42.43
#